data_AF-A0A6N7D7K9-F1
#
_entry.id   AF-A0A6N7D7K9-F1
#
_cell.length_a   1.000
_cell.length_b   1.000
_cell.length_c   1.000
_cell.angle_alpha   90.00
_cell.angle_beta   90.00
_cell.angle_gamma   90.00
#
_symmetry.space_group_name_H-M   'P 1'
#
loop_
_entity.id
_entity.type
_entity.pdbx_description
1 polymer ?
#
loop_
_entity_poly.entity_id
_entity_poly.type
_entity_poly.pdbx_seq_one_letter_code
_entity_poly.pdbx_strand_id
1 'polypeptide(L)'
;MAARAAGPRSPVERQVLAAMEQVLSLPGLDLHDDFFTLSGHSLLAARLAALLCRSFGVTLPLHTVFEAPTAGQLARAVEALLRAGEPAPAPLPLRPGRTTAPLTPAQERILFMEELLPGRSVYNVPSAHRLLGALDPARFEEALREIIRRQPALRTCIGADPTTGRPVQVIAGEAAFALPVVDLRVLPADQREAELAERMQELADRPIDVHRAPLLHAALFRLDAQEHVFVFVPHHLVWDGWSFDLLQAELDALYGAAEQGRPPALPPLATTHGDYAEWLQQWMATPAFEAQLDFWRRRLAATPPQRQPRTDMPRRAGKSGQGGAQWIAVDAARTAQLRDTARGLDVTPSMLTLGIYALAVAQTIGTDNVVIANPVRGRQQPETEAVMGLFNNLLPVALEVDLRLTLPAFMRRVKQELLALMNYQQVPFERLAAEPAASGQAGGAYQAMFSYQDARERPSAIGSLRTRQIRLTQRGATDDIGVWLVDTPDGLQGVLIYNADIFLRETGGWLRDRYLELLRRAADRPQATLAELASEEGSASAVQLRRLAAEPPGATAQQAPTAEHSPWAQIAPIAVQPPAHAGLAQVWADVLHIDVRDIRGSDNFFDLGGDSLLVQRAVEQAALTLGRRVEPRRYLFETLAQIAAPAQGADATAAPTVRKSALLRRTIDQWLRRGQP
;
A
#
# COMPACT_ATOMS: atom_id res chain seq x y z
N MET A 1 -18.59 -41.61 -19.16
CA MET A 1 -17.33 -42.37 -18.99
C MET A 1 -16.36 -41.97 -20.10
N ALA A 2 -15.66 -40.85 -19.91
CA ALA A 2 -14.60 -40.43 -20.83
C ALA A 2 -13.38 -41.36 -20.68
N ALA A 3 -12.74 -41.67 -21.81
CA ALA A 3 -11.62 -42.60 -21.90
C ALA A 3 -10.47 -42.19 -20.97
N ARG A 4 -9.99 -43.15 -20.17
CA ARG A 4 -8.81 -43.00 -19.32
C ARG A 4 -7.59 -42.88 -20.24
N ALA A 5 -7.09 -41.66 -20.45
CA ALA A 5 -5.94 -41.38 -21.30
C ALA A 5 -4.64 -41.93 -20.68
N ALA A 6 -3.63 -42.17 -21.53
CA ALA A 6 -2.41 -42.89 -21.19
C ALA A 6 -1.65 -42.21 -20.02
N GLY A 7 -1.37 -42.97 -18.97
CA GLY A 7 -0.61 -42.48 -17.81
C GLY A 7 0.81 -42.01 -18.17
N PRO A 8 1.50 -41.37 -17.22
CA PRO A 8 2.79 -40.72 -17.45
C PRO A 8 3.86 -41.69 -17.98
N ARG A 9 4.44 -41.34 -19.13
CA ARG A 9 5.34 -42.14 -19.95
C ARG A 9 6.81 -41.92 -19.61
N SER A 10 7.16 -40.78 -19.01
CA SER A 10 8.52 -40.48 -18.54
C SER A 10 8.59 -40.24 -17.01
N PRO A 11 9.76 -40.41 -16.37
CA PRO A 11 9.97 -39.99 -14.99
C PRO A 11 9.71 -38.50 -14.77
N VAL A 12 10.04 -37.66 -15.77
CA VAL A 12 9.75 -36.22 -15.73
C VAL A 12 8.25 -35.96 -15.74
N GLU A 13 7.51 -36.61 -16.65
CA GLU A 13 6.03 -36.52 -16.69
C GLU A 13 5.41 -36.91 -15.33
N ARG A 14 5.88 -37.98 -14.68
CA ARG A 14 5.40 -38.39 -13.34
C ARG A 14 5.65 -37.32 -12.27
N GLN A 15 6.84 -36.77 -12.23
CA GLN A 15 7.23 -35.83 -11.18
C GLN A 15 6.64 -34.44 -11.40
N VAL A 16 6.47 -34.00 -12.66
CA VAL A 16 5.72 -32.78 -13.00
C VAL A 16 4.25 -32.94 -12.61
N LEU A 17 3.64 -34.09 -12.93
CA LEU A 17 2.26 -34.38 -12.54
C LEU A 17 2.10 -34.35 -11.02
N ALA A 18 2.96 -35.03 -10.27
CA ALA A 18 2.94 -35.02 -8.80
C ALA A 18 3.14 -33.62 -8.20
N ALA A 19 4.02 -32.81 -8.79
CA ALA A 19 4.22 -31.42 -8.37
C ALA A 19 2.95 -30.57 -8.62
N MET A 20 2.28 -30.79 -9.75
CA MET A 20 1.03 -30.12 -10.09
C MET A 20 -0.11 -30.55 -9.17
N GLU A 21 -0.25 -31.84 -8.87
CA GLU A 21 -1.19 -32.38 -7.89
C GLU A 21 -0.97 -31.80 -6.49
N GLN A 22 0.29 -31.73 -6.05
CA GLN A 22 0.67 -31.16 -4.76
C GLN A 22 0.32 -29.67 -4.67
N VAL A 23 0.58 -28.90 -5.74
CA VAL A 23 0.33 -27.46 -5.75
C VAL A 23 -1.16 -27.16 -5.82
N LEU A 24 -1.91 -27.90 -6.64
CA LEU A 24 -3.36 -27.73 -6.76
C LEU A 24 -4.14 -28.40 -5.61
N SER A 25 -3.48 -29.21 -4.79
CA SER A 25 -4.13 -30.09 -3.79
C SER A 25 -5.22 -30.98 -4.42
N LEU A 26 -4.99 -31.44 -5.64
CA LEU A 26 -5.92 -32.27 -6.42
C LEU A 26 -5.21 -33.57 -6.84
N PRO A 27 -5.59 -34.74 -6.29
CA PRO A 27 -5.01 -36.02 -6.70
C PRO A 27 -5.65 -36.56 -7.98
N GLY A 28 -4.88 -37.34 -8.76
CA GLY A 28 -5.37 -38.08 -9.91
C GLY A 28 -5.49 -37.25 -11.19
N LEU A 29 -4.61 -36.27 -11.37
CA LEU A 29 -4.59 -35.43 -12.57
C LEU A 29 -4.11 -36.22 -13.81
N ASP A 30 -4.58 -35.82 -14.97
CA ASP A 30 -4.11 -36.31 -16.27
C ASP A 30 -3.02 -35.39 -16.86
N LEU A 31 -2.22 -35.91 -17.80
CA LEU A 31 -1.21 -35.12 -18.49
C LEU A 31 -1.77 -33.95 -19.31
N HIS A 32 -3.04 -34.02 -19.69
CA HIS A 32 -3.74 -33.00 -20.48
C HIS A 32 -4.54 -32.02 -19.64
N ASP A 33 -4.59 -32.20 -18.32
CA ASP A 33 -5.29 -31.29 -17.44
C ASP A 33 -4.59 -29.93 -17.41
N ASP A 34 -5.36 -28.88 -17.70
CA ASP A 34 -4.85 -27.51 -17.74
C ASP A 34 -4.85 -26.89 -16.34
N PHE A 35 -3.69 -26.41 -15.92
CA PHE A 35 -3.44 -25.83 -14.61
C PHE A 35 -4.41 -24.71 -14.24
N PHE A 36 -4.72 -23.81 -15.16
CA PHE A 36 -5.58 -22.66 -14.90
C PHE A 36 -7.06 -23.03 -14.97
N THR A 37 -7.43 -24.06 -15.74
CA THR A 37 -8.80 -24.60 -15.69
C THR A 37 -9.10 -25.28 -14.35
N LEU A 38 -8.09 -25.88 -13.72
CA LEU A 38 -8.16 -26.55 -12.42
C LEU A 38 -7.97 -25.60 -11.22
N SER A 39 -8.39 -24.34 -11.37
CA SER A 39 -8.28 -23.30 -10.34
C SER A 39 -6.85 -22.83 -10.02
N GLY A 40 -5.85 -23.21 -10.82
CA GLY A 40 -4.52 -22.63 -10.77
C GLY A 40 -4.54 -21.11 -11.03
N HIS A 41 -3.71 -20.38 -10.29
CA HIS A 41 -3.58 -18.92 -10.40
C HIS A 41 -2.12 -18.52 -10.23
N SER A 42 -1.79 -17.24 -10.41
CA SER A 42 -0.40 -16.75 -10.46
C SER A 42 0.46 -17.13 -9.24
N LEU A 43 -0.12 -17.23 -8.04
CA LEU A 43 0.59 -17.68 -6.84
C LEU A 43 0.92 -19.17 -6.92
N LEU A 44 -0.06 -20.02 -7.27
CA LEU A 44 0.17 -21.45 -7.44
C LEU A 44 1.11 -21.73 -8.63
N ALA A 45 1.01 -20.97 -9.72
CA ALA A 45 1.93 -21.10 -10.87
C ALA A 45 3.37 -20.82 -10.44
N ALA A 46 3.60 -19.78 -9.63
CA ALA A 46 4.92 -19.47 -9.08
C ALA A 46 5.41 -20.58 -8.14
N ARG A 47 4.53 -21.13 -7.30
CA ARG A 47 4.84 -22.28 -6.43
C ARG A 47 5.21 -23.52 -7.24
N LEU A 48 4.47 -23.80 -8.32
CA LEU A 48 4.73 -24.90 -9.23
C LEU A 48 6.09 -24.72 -9.92
N ALA A 49 6.36 -23.54 -10.48
CA ALA A 49 7.65 -23.25 -11.10
C ALA A 49 8.80 -23.44 -10.10
N ALA A 50 8.70 -22.88 -8.89
CA ALA A 50 9.72 -23.04 -7.86
C ALA A 50 9.92 -24.51 -7.43
N LEU A 51 8.83 -25.28 -7.31
CA LEU A 51 8.89 -26.70 -6.98
C LEU A 51 9.58 -27.52 -8.09
N LEU A 52 9.28 -27.22 -9.35
CA LEU A 52 9.91 -27.86 -10.51
C LEU A 52 11.39 -27.48 -10.63
N CYS A 53 11.74 -26.20 -10.43
CA CYS A 53 13.14 -25.76 -10.40
C CYS A 53 13.95 -26.56 -9.37
N ARG A 54 13.46 -26.66 -8.14
CA ARG A 54 14.11 -27.42 -7.06
C ARG A 54 14.20 -28.92 -7.37
N SER A 55 13.14 -29.48 -7.93
CA SER A 55 13.02 -30.92 -8.20
C SER A 55 13.96 -31.41 -9.30
N PHE A 56 14.19 -30.57 -10.32
CA PHE A 56 14.97 -30.93 -11.50
C PHE A 56 16.32 -30.23 -11.59
N GLY A 57 16.62 -29.27 -10.71
CA GLY A 57 17.85 -28.47 -10.77
C GLY A 57 17.94 -27.61 -12.03
N VAL A 58 16.79 -27.12 -12.52
CA VAL A 58 16.68 -26.27 -13.72
C VAL A 58 16.12 -24.90 -13.35
N THR A 59 16.34 -23.91 -14.21
CA THR A 59 15.64 -22.62 -14.13
C THR A 59 14.42 -22.67 -15.04
N LEU A 60 13.25 -22.97 -14.49
CA LEU A 60 11.98 -22.91 -15.21
C LEU A 60 11.39 -21.49 -15.08
N PRO A 61 11.35 -20.69 -16.16
CA PRO A 61 10.73 -19.38 -16.11
C PRO A 61 9.23 -19.49 -15.82
N LEU A 62 8.69 -18.56 -15.03
CA LEU A 62 7.28 -18.62 -14.64
C LEU A 62 6.31 -18.51 -15.82
N HIS A 63 6.65 -17.73 -16.86
CA HIS A 63 5.82 -17.62 -18.07
C HIS A 63 5.65 -18.97 -18.78
N THR A 64 6.61 -19.90 -18.64
CA THR A 64 6.51 -21.25 -19.21
C THR A 64 5.31 -22.01 -18.65
N VAL A 65 4.92 -21.77 -17.39
CA VAL A 65 3.69 -22.36 -16.83
C VAL A 65 2.43 -21.84 -17.53
N PHE A 66 2.44 -20.60 -18.02
CA PHE A 66 1.33 -20.02 -18.77
C PHE A 66 1.31 -20.45 -20.25
N GLU A 67 2.47 -20.63 -20.87
CA GLU A 67 2.58 -21.07 -22.27
C GLU A 67 2.40 -22.58 -22.45
N ALA A 68 2.75 -23.35 -21.42
CA ALA A 68 2.63 -24.79 -21.35
C ALA A 68 1.75 -25.20 -20.15
N PRO A 69 0.45 -24.87 -20.13
CA PRO A 69 -0.38 -24.99 -18.93
C PRO A 69 -0.74 -26.42 -18.51
N THR A 70 -0.47 -27.43 -19.35
CA THR A 70 -0.75 -28.84 -19.01
C THR A 70 0.49 -29.55 -18.48
N ALA A 71 0.32 -30.55 -17.60
CA ALA A 71 1.43 -31.33 -17.04
C ALA A 71 2.33 -31.94 -18.13
N GLY A 72 1.75 -32.43 -19.23
CA GLY A 72 2.50 -32.97 -20.36
C GLY A 72 3.26 -31.91 -21.18
N GLN A 73 2.76 -30.68 -21.28
CA GLN A 73 3.50 -29.57 -21.90
C GLN A 73 4.63 -29.08 -20.98
N LEU A 74 4.37 -28.93 -19.68
CA LEU A 74 5.39 -28.58 -18.68
C LEU A 74 6.52 -29.59 -18.67
N ALA A 75 6.22 -30.89 -18.70
CA ALA A 75 7.22 -31.93 -18.75
C ALA A 75 8.16 -31.79 -19.96
N ARG A 76 7.61 -31.49 -21.14
CA ARG A 76 8.43 -31.23 -22.33
C ARG A 76 9.32 -29.99 -22.18
N ALA A 77 8.81 -28.93 -21.54
CA ALA A 77 9.59 -27.72 -21.28
C ALA A 77 10.76 -28.00 -20.30
N VAL A 78 10.50 -28.73 -19.23
CA VAL A 78 11.52 -29.19 -18.27
C VAL A 78 12.56 -30.09 -18.96
N GLU A 79 12.12 -31.05 -19.78
CA GLU A 79 13.02 -31.90 -20.58
C GLU A 79 13.88 -31.11 -21.58
N ALA A 80 13.37 -29.99 -22.11
CA ALA A 80 14.16 -29.11 -22.96
C ALA A 80 15.24 -28.37 -22.16
N LEU A 81 14.92 -27.87 -20.96
CA LEU A 81 15.88 -27.22 -20.07
C LEU A 81 16.98 -28.18 -19.59
N LEU A 82 16.59 -29.40 -19.21
CA LEU A 82 17.54 -30.45 -18.83
C LEU A 82 18.52 -30.80 -19.97
N ARG A 83 18.05 -30.77 -21.22
CA ARG A 83 18.90 -31.01 -22.41
C ARG A 83 19.79 -29.82 -22.75
N ALA A 84 19.32 -28.60 -22.52
CA ALA A 84 20.11 -27.39 -22.73
C ALA A 84 21.33 -27.33 -21.79
N GLY A 85 21.25 -27.97 -20.62
CA GLY A 85 22.37 -28.07 -19.68
C GLY A 85 22.74 -26.71 -19.06
N GLU A 86 21.82 -25.74 -19.08
CA GLU A 86 22.04 -24.46 -18.41
C GLU A 86 22.16 -24.71 -16.89
N PRO A 87 23.29 -24.35 -16.26
CA PRO A 87 23.45 -24.53 -14.83
C PRO A 87 22.41 -23.69 -14.09
N ALA A 88 21.77 -24.28 -13.08
CA ALA A 88 20.94 -23.54 -12.16
C ALA A 88 21.76 -22.38 -11.54
N PRO A 89 21.14 -21.21 -11.30
CA PRO A 89 21.82 -20.11 -10.63
C PRO A 89 22.35 -20.59 -9.27
N ALA A 90 23.53 -20.08 -8.90
CA ALA A 90 24.11 -20.39 -7.61
C ALA A 90 23.14 -19.94 -6.49
N PRO A 91 22.96 -20.76 -5.44
CA PRO A 91 22.07 -20.43 -4.34
C PRO A 91 22.53 -19.15 -3.63
N LEU A 92 21.58 -18.41 -3.06
CA LEU A 92 21.92 -17.25 -2.23
C LEU A 92 22.78 -17.67 -1.04
N PRO A 93 23.89 -16.97 -0.75
CA PRO A 93 24.70 -17.29 0.42
C PRO A 93 23.93 -16.99 1.72
N LEU A 94 24.23 -17.73 2.77
CA LEU A 94 23.94 -17.37 4.15
C LEU A 94 25.24 -16.91 4.81
N ARG A 95 25.26 -15.71 5.41
CA ARG A 95 26.40 -15.28 6.23
C ARG A 95 25.98 -15.17 7.70
N PRO A 96 26.25 -16.21 8.51
CA PRO A 96 25.90 -16.19 9.93
C PRO A 96 26.56 -15.02 10.66
N GLY A 97 25.81 -14.39 11.57
CA GLY A 97 26.35 -13.31 12.41
C GLY A 97 26.62 -11.99 11.68
N ARG A 98 26.12 -11.80 10.45
CA ARG A 98 26.20 -10.53 9.72
C ARG A 98 25.64 -9.38 10.58
N THR A 99 26.44 -8.33 10.75
CA THR A 99 26.07 -7.12 11.50
C THR A 99 25.77 -5.92 10.61
N THR A 100 26.19 -5.94 9.34
CA THR A 100 25.94 -4.87 8.38
C THR A 100 25.64 -5.41 6.97
N ALA A 101 24.87 -4.67 6.18
CA ALA A 101 24.61 -4.96 4.77
C ALA A 101 24.37 -3.66 3.97
N PRO A 102 24.61 -3.65 2.65
CA PRO A 102 24.18 -2.53 1.82
C PRO A 102 22.65 -2.39 1.83
N LEU A 103 22.14 -1.20 1.53
CA LEU A 103 20.72 -1.02 1.24
C LEU A 103 20.38 -1.59 -0.14
N THR A 104 19.18 -2.16 -0.29
CA THR A 104 18.62 -2.41 -1.63
C THR A 104 18.18 -1.08 -2.26
N PRO A 105 18.08 -0.97 -3.61
CA PRO A 105 17.57 0.25 -4.24
C PRO A 105 16.19 0.68 -3.71
N ALA A 106 15.31 -0.29 -3.41
CA ALA A 106 14.02 -0.02 -2.78
C ALA A 106 14.16 0.60 -1.38
N GLN A 107 15.09 0.10 -0.56
CA GLN A 107 15.39 0.71 0.75
C GLN A 107 15.99 2.12 0.61
N GLU A 108 16.88 2.35 -0.37
CA GLU A 108 17.44 3.68 -0.65
C GLU A 108 16.34 4.68 -1.01
N ARG A 109 15.39 4.30 -1.87
CA ARG A 109 14.24 5.15 -2.22
C ARG A 109 13.35 5.47 -1.03
N ILE A 110 13.05 4.50 -0.18
CA ILE A 110 12.22 4.73 1.01
C ILE A 110 12.96 5.64 2.00
N LEU A 111 14.26 5.41 2.22
CA LEU A 111 15.07 6.28 3.08
C LEU A 111 15.08 7.73 2.60
N PHE A 112 15.24 7.94 1.28
CA PHE A 112 15.15 9.28 0.69
C PHE A 112 13.79 9.94 0.97
N MET A 113 12.69 9.19 0.89
CA MET A 113 11.36 9.72 1.18
C MET A 113 11.14 10.01 2.67
N GLU A 114 11.72 9.20 3.57
CA GLU A 114 11.71 9.46 5.02
C GLU A 114 12.45 10.77 5.35
N GLU A 115 13.56 11.06 4.67
CA GLU A 115 14.31 12.32 4.82
C GLU A 115 13.52 13.53 4.29
N LEU A 116 12.72 13.35 3.24
CA LEU A 116 11.84 14.40 2.69
C LEU A 116 10.60 14.67 3.55
N LEU A 117 10.11 13.66 4.28
CA LEU A 117 8.88 13.72 5.07
C LEU A 117 9.14 13.35 6.54
N PRO A 118 10.04 14.06 7.24
CA PRO A 118 10.45 13.68 8.58
C PRO A 118 9.25 13.72 9.55
N GLY A 119 9.16 12.70 10.40
CA GLY A 119 8.10 12.60 11.41
C GLY A 119 6.72 12.26 10.85
N ARG A 120 6.64 11.75 9.60
CA ARG A 120 5.42 11.18 9.04
C ARG A 120 5.45 9.65 9.15
N SER A 121 4.28 9.02 9.05
CA SER A 121 4.08 7.57 9.09
C SER A 121 3.82 6.99 7.69
N VAL A 122 4.32 7.65 6.64
CA VAL A 122 3.99 7.33 5.24
C VAL A 122 4.37 5.90 4.88
N TYR A 123 5.45 5.37 5.44
CA TYR A 123 5.91 3.99 5.23
C TYR A 123 5.66 3.05 6.40
N ASN A 124 4.79 3.44 7.35
CA ASN A 124 4.23 2.48 8.29
C ASN A 124 3.25 1.55 7.57
N VAL A 125 3.29 0.25 7.88
CA VAL A 125 2.43 -0.75 7.25
C VAL A 125 1.50 -1.37 8.30
N PRO A 126 0.44 -0.66 8.75
CA PRO A 126 -0.36 -1.10 9.88
C PRO A 126 -1.21 -2.33 9.57
N SER A 127 -1.29 -3.26 10.53
CA SER A 127 -2.14 -4.44 10.47
C SER A 127 -2.77 -4.71 11.83
N ALA A 128 -4.04 -5.10 11.84
CA ALA A 128 -4.78 -5.40 13.05
C ALA A 128 -5.60 -6.69 12.90
N HIS A 129 -5.54 -7.54 13.91
CA HIS A 129 -6.23 -8.83 13.94
C HIS A 129 -6.97 -9.01 15.26
N ARG A 130 -8.27 -9.30 15.18
CA ARG A 130 -9.06 -9.80 16.29
C ARG A 130 -8.71 -11.26 16.53
N LEU A 131 -8.31 -11.59 17.75
CA LEU A 131 -7.95 -12.91 18.22
C LEU A 131 -9.06 -13.41 19.15
N LEU A 132 -9.76 -14.46 18.71
CA LEU A 132 -10.89 -15.05 19.40
C LEU A 132 -10.46 -16.36 20.06
N GLY A 133 -10.54 -16.40 21.39
CA GLY A 133 -10.12 -17.51 22.23
C GLY A 133 -9.37 -17.03 23.48
N ALA A 134 -9.05 -17.98 24.37
CA ALA A 134 -8.23 -17.74 25.54
C ALA A 134 -6.78 -17.50 25.09
N LEU A 135 -6.30 -16.27 25.27
CA LEU A 135 -4.94 -15.88 24.92
C LEU A 135 -4.12 -15.69 26.19
N ASP A 136 -2.90 -16.23 26.21
CA ASP A 136 -1.88 -15.94 27.22
C ASP A 136 -0.93 -14.84 26.67
N PRO A 137 -1.00 -13.59 27.18
CA PRO A 137 -0.22 -12.49 26.64
C PRO A 137 1.29 -12.70 26.77
N ALA A 138 1.74 -13.37 27.82
CA ALA A 138 3.16 -13.60 28.05
C ALA A 138 3.73 -14.59 27.04
N ARG A 139 3.01 -15.69 26.78
CA ARG A 139 3.40 -16.66 25.73
C ARG A 139 3.36 -16.05 24.34
N PHE A 140 2.38 -15.20 24.07
CA PHE A 140 2.26 -14.50 22.79
C PHE A 140 3.42 -13.52 22.56
N GLU A 141 3.82 -12.78 23.60
CA GLU A 141 5.01 -11.94 23.58
C GLU A 141 6.30 -12.75 23.37
N GLU A 142 6.43 -13.90 24.04
CA GLU A 142 7.59 -14.80 23.88
C GLU A 142 7.72 -15.32 22.45
N ALA A 143 6.60 -15.69 21.81
CA ALA A 143 6.57 -16.07 20.40
C ALA A 143 7.06 -14.93 19.50
N LEU A 144 6.59 -13.69 19.71
CA LEU A 144 7.06 -12.53 18.95
C LEU A 144 8.55 -12.23 19.16
N ARG A 145 9.06 -12.35 20.39
CA ARG A 145 10.50 -12.18 20.68
C ARG A 145 11.33 -13.22 19.94
N GLU A 146 10.87 -14.47 19.86
CA GLU A 146 11.55 -15.51 19.10
C GLU A 146 11.55 -15.24 17.59
N ILE A 147 10.45 -14.71 17.04
CA ILE A 147 10.40 -14.26 15.63
C ILE A 147 11.40 -13.13 15.39
N ILE A 148 11.45 -12.11 16.26
CA ILE A 148 12.39 -10.99 16.15
C ILE A 148 13.85 -11.47 16.23
N ARG A 149 14.14 -12.42 17.12
CA ARG A 149 15.47 -13.04 17.24
C ARG A 149 15.85 -13.79 15.96
N ARG A 150 14.91 -14.59 15.44
CA ARG A 150 15.08 -15.47 14.28
C ARG A 150 15.20 -14.71 12.97
N GLN A 151 14.44 -13.62 12.77
CA GLN A 151 14.34 -12.85 11.52
C GLN A 151 15.18 -11.57 11.60
N PRO A 152 16.41 -11.52 11.02
CA PRO A 152 17.33 -10.40 11.24
C PRO A 152 16.79 -9.03 10.78
N ALA A 153 15.90 -9.00 9.78
CA ALA A 153 15.26 -7.77 9.33
C ALA A 153 14.51 -7.05 10.46
N LEU A 154 13.89 -7.78 11.40
CA LEU A 154 13.15 -7.19 12.52
C LEU A 154 14.04 -6.53 13.59
N ARG A 155 15.33 -6.83 13.57
CA ARG A 155 16.37 -6.24 14.43
C ARG A 155 17.35 -5.38 13.64
N THR A 156 16.94 -4.94 12.45
CA THR A 156 17.71 -4.07 11.56
C THR A 156 17.23 -2.63 11.66
N CYS A 157 18.15 -1.67 11.68
CA CYS A 157 17.88 -0.25 11.46
C CYS A 157 18.80 0.32 10.37
N ILE A 158 18.60 1.59 10.02
CA ILE A 158 19.45 2.32 9.08
C ILE A 158 20.54 3.04 9.85
N GLY A 159 21.80 2.71 9.58
CA GLY A 159 22.96 3.41 10.11
C GLY A 159 23.83 3.96 8.99
N ALA A 160 25.02 4.44 9.36
CA ALA A 160 26.05 4.86 8.42
C ALA A 160 27.22 3.87 8.45
N ASP A 161 27.76 3.57 7.28
CA ASP A 161 29.01 2.83 7.16
C ASP A 161 30.16 3.66 7.79
N PRO A 162 30.89 3.12 8.77
CA PRO A 162 31.92 3.89 9.48
C PRO A 162 33.07 4.38 8.60
N THR A 163 33.28 3.78 7.42
CA THR A 163 34.39 4.11 6.52
C THR A 163 33.95 5.11 5.45
N THR A 164 32.76 4.93 4.89
CA THR A 164 32.28 5.70 3.73
C THR A 164 31.22 6.74 4.08
N GLY A 165 30.62 6.67 5.27
CA GLY A 165 29.50 7.51 5.69
C GLY A 165 28.18 7.23 4.96
N ARG A 166 28.15 6.26 4.04
CA ARG A 166 26.95 5.91 3.27
C ARG A 166 25.93 5.17 4.14
N PRO A 167 24.62 5.31 3.86
CA PRO A 167 23.61 4.59 4.61
C PRO A 167 23.72 3.07 4.37
N VAL A 168 23.57 2.30 5.44
CA VAL A 168 23.65 0.83 5.45
C VAL A 168 22.61 0.24 6.40
N GLN A 169 22.28 -1.04 6.19
CA GLN A 169 21.56 -1.83 7.19
C GLN A 169 22.52 -2.12 8.35
N VAL A 170 22.10 -1.80 9.58
CA VAL A 170 22.78 -2.20 10.81
C VAL A 170 21.92 -3.23 11.52
N ILE A 171 22.46 -4.44 11.67
CA ILE A 171 21.73 -5.62 12.15
C ILE A 171 22.18 -5.89 13.59
N ALA A 172 21.36 -5.48 14.56
CA ALA A 172 21.68 -5.60 15.98
C ALA A 172 21.58 -7.06 16.44
N GLY A 173 22.58 -7.60 17.16
CA GLY A 173 22.58 -9.00 17.63
C GLY A 173 21.32 -9.38 18.41
N GLU A 174 20.81 -8.44 19.21
CA GLU A 174 19.53 -8.52 19.92
C GLU A 174 18.78 -7.19 19.76
N ALA A 175 17.45 -7.24 19.85
CA ALA A 175 16.60 -6.06 19.87
C ALA A 175 15.70 -6.10 21.10
N ALA A 176 15.67 -5.00 21.86
CA ALA A 176 14.77 -4.86 22.98
C ALA A 176 13.33 -4.74 22.47
N PHE A 177 12.50 -5.73 22.79
CA PHE A 177 11.09 -5.76 22.41
C PHE A 177 10.21 -6.12 23.61
N ALA A 178 9.19 -5.29 23.82
CA ALA A 178 8.11 -5.57 24.73
C ALA A 178 6.78 -5.46 23.98
N LEU A 179 5.79 -6.28 24.35
CA LEU A 179 4.43 -6.18 23.84
C LEU A 179 3.53 -5.49 24.88
N PRO A 180 3.21 -4.19 24.73
CA PRO A 180 2.25 -3.53 25.58
C PRO A 180 0.88 -4.23 25.54
N VAL A 181 0.35 -4.56 26.71
CA VAL A 181 -1.00 -5.09 26.87
C VAL A 181 -1.90 -4.00 27.44
N VAL A 182 -2.90 -3.58 26.67
CA VAL A 182 -3.86 -2.55 27.05
C VAL A 182 -5.19 -3.19 27.40
N ASP A 183 -5.59 -3.11 28.66
CA ASP A 183 -6.85 -3.68 29.13
C ASP A 183 -8.00 -2.70 28.94
N LEU A 184 -8.80 -2.88 27.88
CA LEU A 184 -9.97 -2.04 27.60
C LEU A 184 -11.20 -2.48 28.40
N ARG A 185 -11.14 -3.59 29.15
CA ARG A 185 -12.25 -4.03 30.01
C ARG A 185 -12.54 -3.06 31.16
N VAL A 186 -11.57 -2.19 31.48
CA VAL A 186 -11.73 -1.10 32.44
C VAL A 186 -12.78 -0.08 32.01
N LEU A 187 -13.11 -0.03 30.71
CA LEU A 187 -14.14 0.84 30.14
C LEU A 187 -15.50 0.13 30.07
N PRO A 188 -16.61 0.90 30.09
CA PRO A 188 -17.94 0.41 29.75
C PRO A 188 -17.96 -0.30 28.39
N ALA A 189 -18.72 -1.38 28.26
CA ALA A 189 -18.70 -2.26 27.08
C ALA A 189 -19.03 -1.53 25.77
N ASP A 190 -19.93 -0.55 25.83
CA ASP A 190 -20.36 0.30 24.72
C ASP A 190 -19.30 1.30 24.24
N GLN A 191 -18.23 1.52 25.03
CA GLN A 191 -17.14 2.46 24.71
C GLN A 191 -15.87 1.77 24.20
N ARG A 192 -15.72 0.45 24.43
CA ARG A 192 -14.47 -0.28 24.14
C ARG A 192 -14.08 -0.28 22.68
N GLU A 193 -15.03 -0.46 21.78
CA GLU A 193 -14.77 -0.51 20.33
C GLU A 193 -14.35 0.86 19.78
N ALA A 194 -14.93 1.95 20.30
CA ALA A 194 -14.55 3.30 19.92
C ALA A 194 -13.12 3.63 20.39
N GLU A 195 -12.82 3.36 21.66
CA GLU A 195 -11.45 3.53 22.20
C GLU A 195 -10.45 2.65 21.44
N LEU A 196 -10.80 1.39 21.15
CA LEU A 196 -9.95 0.51 20.35
C LEU A 196 -9.63 1.15 19.00
N ALA A 197 -10.63 1.65 18.27
CA ALA A 197 -10.43 2.29 16.97
C ALA A 197 -9.47 3.48 17.05
N GLU A 198 -9.62 4.34 18.05
CA GLU A 198 -8.73 5.48 18.29
C GLU A 198 -7.29 5.02 18.58
N ARG A 199 -7.10 4.09 19.51
CA ARG A 199 -5.78 3.55 19.88
C ARG A 199 -5.08 2.83 18.74
N MET A 200 -5.81 2.07 17.93
CA MET A 200 -5.25 1.41 16.75
C MET A 200 -4.73 2.45 15.75
N GLN A 201 -5.48 3.53 15.54
CA GLN A 201 -5.09 4.59 14.61
C GLN A 201 -3.93 5.42 15.15
N GLU A 202 -3.92 5.75 16.46
CA GLU A 202 -2.78 6.40 17.12
C GLU A 202 -1.49 5.59 16.93
N LEU A 203 -1.55 4.27 17.10
CA LEU A 203 -0.39 3.39 16.94
C LEU A 203 0.06 3.29 15.47
N ALA A 204 -0.89 3.26 14.53
CA ALA A 204 -0.61 3.23 13.09
C ALA A 204 0.05 4.53 12.60
N ASP A 205 -0.40 5.67 13.13
CA ASP A 205 0.06 7.01 12.73
C ASP A 205 1.36 7.43 13.42
N ARG A 206 1.80 6.70 14.45
CA ARG A 206 3.02 7.01 15.20
C ARG A 206 4.26 6.83 14.30
N PRO A 207 5.08 7.88 14.09
CA PRO A 207 6.30 7.78 13.29
C PRO A 207 7.32 6.81 13.92
N ILE A 208 8.03 6.07 13.06
CA ILE A 208 9.09 5.14 13.46
C ILE A 208 10.45 5.79 13.16
N ASP A 209 11.32 5.85 14.16
CA ASP A 209 12.71 6.29 13.97
C ASP A 209 13.50 5.18 13.26
N VAL A 210 13.78 5.38 11.96
CA VAL A 210 14.46 4.41 11.10
C VAL A 210 15.90 4.11 11.53
N HIS A 211 16.48 4.90 12.44
CA HIS A 211 17.84 4.71 12.95
C HIS A 211 17.92 3.85 14.22
N ARG A 212 16.77 3.43 14.79
CA ARG A 212 16.72 2.68 16.06
C ARG A 212 15.88 1.42 15.95
N ALA A 213 16.54 0.26 15.94
CA ALA A 213 15.85 -1.03 15.92
C ALA A 213 15.11 -1.32 17.25
N PRO A 214 13.99 -2.07 17.22
CA PRO A 214 13.32 -2.60 16.03
C PRO A 214 12.45 -1.54 15.33
N LEU A 215 12.38 -1.58 13.99
CA LEU A 215 11.55 -0.65 13.19
C LEU A 215 10.08 -1.08 13.15
N LEU A 216 9.44 -1.17 14.32
CA LEU A 216 8.05 -1.56 14.44
C LEU A 216 7.39 -1.01 15.71
N HIS A 217 6.07 -0.96 15.67
CA HIS A 217 5.21 -0.84 16.84
C HIS A 217 4.30 -2.06 16.95
N ALA A 218 3.98 -2.47 18.18
CA ALA A 218 3.04 -3.54 18.44
C ALA A 218 2.25 -3.24 19.73
N ALA A 219 1.02 -3.71 19.79
CA ALA A 219 0.21 -3.67 21.00
C ALA A 219 -0.84 -4.79 20.99
N LEU A 220 -1.20 -5.26 22.17
CA LEU A 220 -2.28 -6.22 22.38
C LEU A 220 -3.37 -5.57 23.24
N PHE A 221 -4.56 -5.42 22.67
CA PHE A 221 -5.72 -4.89 23.37
C PHE A 221 -6.59 -6.03 23.87
N ARG A 222 -6.99 -5.98 25.13
CA ARG A 222 -7.92 -6.96 25.73
C ARG A 222 -9.31 -6.36 25.84
N LEU A 223 -10.27 -6.93 25.11
CA LEU A 223 -11.67 -6.49 25.12
C LEU A 223 -12.51 -7.33 26.07
N ASP A 224 -12.16 -8.61 26.22
CA ASP A 224 -12.77 -9.57 27.16
C ASP A 224 -11.75 -10.68 27.55
N ALA A 225 -12.20 -11.74 28.23
CA ALA A 225 -11.43 -12.94 28.52
C ALA A 225 -11.16 -13.81 27.27
N GLN A 226 -12.01 -13.70 26.24
CA GLN A 226 -11.95 -14.51 25.01
C GLN A 226 -11.73 -13.66 23.75
N GLU A 227 -11.54 -12.35 23.91
CA GLU A 227 -11.46 -11.42 22.79
C GLU A 227 -10.33 -10.42 22.99
N HIS A 228 -9.39 -10.46 22.06
CA HIS A 228 -8.21 -9.62 22.03
C HIS A 228 -8.03 -9.04 20.64
N VAL A 229 -7.28 -7.94 20.52
CA VAL A 229 -6.88 -7.36 19.24
C VAL A 229 -5.39 -7.14 19.25
N PHE A 230 -4.69 -7.79 18.32
CA PHE A 230 -3.26 -7.60 18.10
C PHE A 230 -3.06 -6.62 16.96
N VAL A 231 -2.33 -5.53 17.24
CA VAL A 231 -1.91 -4.54 16.25
C VAL A 231 -0.41 -4.65 16.06
N PHE A 232 0.02 -4.71 14.81
CA PHE A 232 1.42 -4.80 14.40
C PHE A 232 1.67 -3.81 13.27
N VAL A 233 2.59 -2.88 13.49
CA VAL A 233 2.91 -1.76 12.58
C VAL A 233 4.41 -1.77 12.31
N PRO A 234 4.90 -2.60 11.38
CA PRO A 234 6.28 -2.57 10.93
C PRO A 234 6.51 -1.41 9.96
N HIS A 235 7.78 -0.98 9.85
CA HIS A 235 8.21 -0.04 8.84
C HIS A 235 8.53 -0.76 7.52
N HIS A 236 8.17 -0.17 6.38
CA HIS A 236 8.33 -0.79 5.06
C HIS A 236 9.82 -1.04 4.68
N LEU A 237 10.79 -0.36 5.32
CA LEU A 237 12.23 -0.62 5.14
C LEU A 237 12.66 -2.05 5.52
N VAL A 238 11.92 -2.73 6.40
CA VAL A 238 12.23 -4.08 6.88
C VAL A 238 11.08 -5.06 6.66
N TRP A 239 10.07 -4.66 5.89
CA TRP A 239 8.81 -5.39 5.78
C TRP A 239 8.19 -5.29 4.38
N ASP A 240 7.47 -6.32 3.99
CA ASP A 240 6.65 -6.35 2.78
C ASP A 240 5.34 -7.12 3.00
N GLY A 241 4.44 -7.13 2.01
CA GLY A 241 3.15 -7.81 2.13
C GLY A 241 3.25 -9.32 2.35
N TRP A 242 4.32 -9.97 1.88
CA TRP A 242 4.56 -11.41 2.09
C TRP A 242 4.99 -11.72 3.52
N SER A 243 5.69 -10.78 4.16
CA SER A 243 6.15 -10.91 5.54
C SER A 243 4.98 -11.04 6.54
N PHE A 244 3.76 -10.58 6.21
CA PHE A 244 2.57 -10.86 7.03
C PHE A 244 2.16 -12.32 7.03
N ASP A 245 2.22 -12.98 5.88
CA ASP A 245 1.89 -14.42 5.77
C ASP A 245 2.92 -15.26 6.55
N LEU A 246 4.20 -14.87 6.48
CA LEU A 246 5.27 -15.47 7.28
C LEU A 246 5.10 -15.22 8.78
N LEU A 247 4.73 -14.00 9.19
CA LEU A 247 4.48 -13.66 10.59
C LEU A 247 3.38 -14.55 11.17
N GLN A 248 2.27 -14.70 10.44
CA GLN A 248 1.17 -15.54 10.88
C GLN A 248 1.59 -17.01 11.01
N ALA A 249 2.32 -17.54 10.01
CA ALA A 249 2.80 -18.92 10.03
C ALA A 249 3.81 -19.19 11.17
N GLU A 250 4.74 -18.27 11.42
CA GLU A 250 5.70 -18.41 12.52
C GLU A 250 5.01 -18.22 13.89
N LEU A 251 4.04 -17.31 14.02
CA LEU A 251 3.23 -17.18 15.24
C LEU A 251 2.45 -18.45 15.53
N ASP A 252 1.79 -19.06 14.53
CA ASP A 252 1.08 -20.32 14.69
C ASP A 252 2.01 -21.44 15.16
N ALA A 253 3.19 -21.57 14.52
CA ALA A 253 4.18 -22.57 14.87
C ALA A 253 4.75 -22.39 16.29
N LEU A 254 5.02 -21.15 16.71
CA LEU A 254 5.64 -20.83 18.00
C LEU A 254 4.63 -20.82 19.14
N TYR A 255 3.55 -20.05 19.00
CA TYR A 255 2.52 -19.95 20.02
C TYR A 255 1.79 -21.28 20.19
N GLY A 256 1.41 -21.95 19.08
CA GLY A 256 0.74 -23.25 19.14
C GLY A 256 1.62 -24.36 19.73
N ALA A 257 2.95 -24.30 19.55
CA ALA A 257 3.88 -25.22 20.21
C ALA A 257 3.99 -24.93 21.72
N ALA A 258 4.06 -23.66 22.10
CA ALA A 258 4.10 -23.23 23.50
C ALA A 258 2.82 -23.63 24.26
N GLU A 259 1.64 -23.51 23.63
CA GLU A 259 0.36 -23.97 24.20
C GLU A 259 0.38 -25.46 24.54
N GLN A 260 1.06 -26.26 23.72
CA GLN A 260 1.13 -27.71 23.84
C GLN A 260 2.33 -28.19 24.67
N GLY A 261 3.18 -27.28 25.15
CA GLY A 261 4.40 -27.63 25.89
C GLY A 261 5.42 -28.41 25.05
N ARG A 262 5.44 -28.21 23.74
CA ARG A 262 6.37 -28.88 22.81
C ARG A 262 7.35 -27.87 22.18
N PRO A 263 8.53 -28.31 21.72
CA PRO A 263 9.41 -27.42 20.98
C PRO A 263 8.76 -26.99 19.65
N PRO A 264 8.96 -25.73 19.23
CA PRO A 264 8.52 -25.28 17.92
C PRO A 264 9.36 -25.92 16.81
N ALA A 265 8.74 -26.18 15.67
CA ALA A 265 9.39 -26.75 14.50
C ALA A 265 9.43 -25.71 13.37
N LEU A 266 10.49 -24.90 13.36
CA LEU A 266 10.76 -23.97 12.27
C LEU A 266 12.10 -24.34 11.60
N PRO A 267 12.14 -24.58 10.28
CA PRO A 267 13.39 -24.89 9.59
C PRO A 267 14.38 -23.73 9.69
N PRO A 268 15.70 -23.95 9.65
CA PRO A 268 16.66 -22.84 9.62
C PRO A 268 16.46 -21.98 8.36
N LEU A 269 16.73 -20.67 8.47
CA LEU A 269 16.70 -19.77 7.31
C LEU A 269 17.86 -20.10 6.37
N ALA A 270 17.58 -20.18 5.07
CA ALA A 270 18.59 -20.46 4.05
C ALA A 270 19.41 -19.22 3.64
N THR A 271 18.90 -18.02 3.94
CA THR A 271 19.56 -16.73 3.71
C THR A 271 18.95 -15.66 4.62
N THR A 272 19.39 -14.42 4.51
CA THR A 272 18.82 -13.26 5.22
C THR A 272 18.56 -12.10 4.24
N HIS A 273 17.75 -11.12 4.63
CA HIS A 273 17.56 -9.93 3.80
C HIS A 273 18.87 -9.18 3.53
N GLY A 274 19.78 -9.12 4.52
CA GLY A 274 21.10 -8.51 4.36
C GLY A 274 21.97 -9.27 3.35
N ASP A 275 21.90 -10.61 3.33
CA ASP A 275 22.60 -11.43 2.33
C ASP A 275 22.02 -11.22 0.93
N TYR A 276 20.70 -11.18 0.81
CA TYR A 276 20.01 -10.85 -0.44
C TYR A 276 20.41 -9.47 -0.97
N ALA A 277 20.50 -8.46 -0.11
CA ALA A 277 20.84 -7.09 -0.53
C ALA A 277 22.24 -7.02 -1.15
N GLU A 278 23.22 -7.71 -0.57
CA GLU A 278 24.58 -7.78 -1.14
C GLU A 278 24.62 -8.59 -2.43
N TRP A 279 23.93 -9.72 -2.49
CA TRP A 279 23.81 -10.49 -3.73
C TRP A 279 23.17 -9.66 -4.85
N LEU A 280 22.10 -8.90 -4.54
CA LEU A 280 21.42 -8.06 -5.51
C LEU A 280 22.36 -6.99 -6.06
N GLN A 281 23.16 -6.36 -5.19
CA GLN A 281 24.18 -5.39 -5.59
C GLN A 281 25.21 -6.01 -6.54
N GLN A 282 25.68 -7.23 -6.26
CA GLN A 282 26.62 -7.94 -7.11
C GLN A 282 25.99 -8.35 -8.44
N TRP A 283 24.75 -8.84 -8.42
CA TRP A 283 24.01 -9.22 -9.62
C TRP A 283 23.79 -8.03 -10.56
N MET A 284 23.52 -6.83 -10.03
CA MET A 284 23.40 -5.61 -10.83
C MET A 284 24.69 -5.19 -11.55
N ALA A 285 25.85 -5.76 -11.21
CA ALA A 285 27.11 -5.53 -11.92
C ALA A 285 27.38 -6.58 -13.02
N THR A 286 26.45 -7.51 -13.26
CA THR A 286 26.64 -8.61 -14.22
C THR A 286 26.06 -8.27 -15.60
N PRO A 287 26.56 -8.90 -16.69
CA PRO A 287 25.95 -8.78 -18.02
C PRO A 287 24.48 -9.24 -18.07
N ALA A 288 24.07 -10.16 -17.18
CA ALA A 288 22.70 -10.63 -17.10
C ALA A 288 21.73 -9.52 -16.67
N PHE A 289 22.15 -8.64 -15.75
CA PHE A 289 21.38 -7.46 -15.38
C PHE A 289 21.23 -6.50 -16.56
N GLU A 290 22.33 -6.14 -17.23
CA GLU A 290 22.29 -5.22 -18.38
C GLU A 290 21.39 -5.75 -19.50
N ALA A 291 21.42 -7.06 -19.79
CA ALA A 291 20.53 -7.67 -20.77
C ALA A 291 19.04 -7.52 -20.42
N GLN A 292 18.69 -7.63 -19.13
CA GLN A 292 17.32 -7.38 -18.66
C GLN A 292 16.98 -5.89 -18.66
N LEU A 293 17.92 -5.02 -18.32
CA LEU A 293 17.73 -3.57 -18.35
C LEU A 293 17.52 -3.07 -19.79
N ASP A 294 18.22 -3.63 -20.78
CA ASP A 294 18.05 -3.29 -22.19
C ASP A 294 16.66 -3.64 -22.74
N PHE A 295 16.05 -4.73 -22.25
CA PHE A 295 14.65 -5.02 -22.53
C PHE A 295 13.75 -3.87 -22.04
N TRP A 296 13.96 -3.41 -20.80
CA TRP A 296 13.20 -2.29 -20.25
C TRP A 296 13.47 -0.97 -20.96
N ARG A 297 14.73 -0.67 -21.32
CA ARG A 297 15.08 0.54 -22.09
C ARG A 297 14.30 0.64 -23.39
N ARG A 298 14.28 -0.45 -24.18
CA ARG A 298 13.50 -0.51 -25.43
C ARG A 298 12.01 -0.29 -25.17
N ARG A 299 11.47 -0.89 -24.10
CA ARG A 299 10.06 -0.76 -23.74
C ARG A 299 9.67 0.64 -23.28
N LEU A 300 10.48 1.24 -22.42
CA LEU A 300 10.29 2.62 -21.93
C LEU A 300 10.39 3.62 -23.09
N ALA A 301 11.34 3.44 -24.01
CA ALA A 301 11.46 4.28 -25.20
C ALA A 301 10.26 4.14 -26.15
N ALA A 302 9.61 2.97 -26.20
CA ALA A 302 8.41 2.73 -26.99
C ALA A 302 7.11 3.19 -26.29
N THR A 303 7.17 3.61 -25.02
CA THR A 303 6.00 4.01 -24.25
C THR A 303 5.59 5.44 -24.65
N PRO A 304 4.32 5.66 -25.07
CA PRO A 304 3.84 6.99 -25.42
C PRO A 304 3.95 7.99 -24.24
N PRO A 305 4.08 9.30 -24.52
CA PRO A 305 4.11 10.32 -23.48
C PRO A 305 2.92 10.22 -22.53
N GLN A 306 3.19 10.18 -21.23
CA GLN A 306 2.17 10.01 -20.22
C GLN A 306 1.44 11.32 -19.93
N ARG A 307 0.11 11.26 -19.83
CA ARG A 307 -0.70 12.35 -19.30
C ARG A 307 -0.99 12.10 -17.82
N GLN A 308 -0.85 13.13 -17.01
CA GLN A 308 -1.21 13.08 -15.60
C GLN A 308 -2.72 13.23 -15.43
N PRO A 309 -3.33 12.60 -14.41
CA PRO A 309 -4.73 12.83 -14.10
C PRO A 309 -4.93 14.30 -13.76
N ARG A 310 -6.07 14.85 -14.21
CA ARG A 310 -6.56 16.13 -13.69
C ARG A 310 -6.93 15.95 -12.22
N THR A 311 -6.75 17.01 -11.46
CA THR A 311 -6.83 17.02 -10.01
C THR A 311 -7.83 18.09 -9.56
N ASP A 312 -8.48 17.87 -8.42
CA ASP A 312 -9.39 18.87 -7.84
C ASP A 312 -8.61 20.10 -7.36
N MET A 313 -7.37 19.88 -6.91
CA MET A 313 -6.46 20.90 -6.38
C MET A 313 -5.15 20.91 -7.18
N PRO A 314 -4.49 22.09 -7.34
CA PRO A 314 -3.25 22.18 -8.10
C PRO A 314 -2.12 21.41 -7.43
N ARG A 315 -1.28 20.75 -8.23
CA ARG A 315 -0.05 20.11 -7.75
C ARG A 315 0.90 21.16 -7.19
N ARG A 316 1.16 21.11 -5.88
CA ARG A 316 2.16 21.95 -5.21
C ARG A 316 3.50 21.22 -5.14
N ALA A 317 4.60 21.96 -5.06
CA ALA A 317 5.92 21.39 -4.84
C ALA A 317 5.98 20.81 -3.41
N GLY A 318 6.46 19.57 -3.29
CA GLY A 318 6.43 18.81 -2.04
C GLY A 318 5.08 18.12 -1.83
N LYS A 319 5.09 16.79 -1.74
CA LYS A 319 3.92 16.01 -1.31
C LYS A 319 3.85 16.07 0.21
N SER A 320 2.69 16.36 0.79
CA SER A 320 2.53 16.30 2.25
C SER A 320 2.59 14.85 2.77
N GLY A 321 2.37 13.89 1.86
CA GLY A 321 2.21 12.47 2.16
C GLY A 321 0.80 12.11 2.61
N GLN A 322 -0.14 13.07 2.67
CA GLN A 322 -1.52 12.81 3.10
C GLN A 322 -2.30 11.99 2.07
N GLY A 323 -2.93 10.93 2.55
CA GLY A 323 -3.74 10.01 1.77
C GLY A 323 -5.17 9.95 2.28
N GLY A 324 -6.12 9.79 1.37
CA GLY A 324 -7.48 9.37 1.68
C GLY A 324 -7.74 7.94 1.22
N ALA A 325 -8.71 7.27 1.85
CA ALA A 325 -9.03 5.86 1.61
C ALA A 325 -10.52 5.66 1.33
N GLN A 326 -10.84 4.89 0.29
CA GLN A 326 -12.19 4.48 -0.06
C GLN A 326 -12.24 2.95 -0.14
N TRP A 327 -12.92 2.33 0.83
CA TRP A 327 -13.00 0.87 0.90
C TRP A 327 -13.78 0.26 -0.27
N ILE A 328 -13.23 -0.83 -0.80
CA ILE A 328 -13.80 -1.67 -1.84
C ILE A 328 -14.30 -2.96 -1.18
N ALA A 329 -15.54 -3.35 -1.50
CA ALA A 329 -16.10 -4.62 -1.11
C ALA A 329 -16.99 -5.14 -2.24
N VAL A 330 -16.71 -6.35 -2.72
CA VAL A 330 -17.50 -7.09 -3.69
C VAL A 330 -17.89 -8.40 -3.02
N ASP A 331 -19.18 -8.70 -2.96
CA ASP A 331 -19.68 -9.89 -2.28
C ASP A 331 -19.17 -11.20 -2.91
N ALA A 332 -19.30 -12.31 -2.18
CA ALA A 332 -18.83 -13.62 -2.62
C ALA A 332 -19.44 -14.07 -3.95
N ALA A 333 -20.73 -13.80 -4.20
CA ALA A 333 -21.42 -14.25 -5.40
C ALA A 333 -20.91 -13.51 -6.64
N ARG A 334 -20.77 -12.19 -6.55
CA ARG A 334 -20.20 -11.36 -7.62
C ARG A 334 -18.72 -11.66 -7.84
N THR A 335 -17.97 -11.91 -6.77
CA THR A 335 -16.56 -12.32 -6.86
C THR A 335 -16.42 -13.65 -7.58
N ALA A 336 -17.29 -14.64 -7.30
CA ALA A 336 -17.32 -15.90 -8.03
C ALA A 336 -17.60 -15.69 -9.53
N GLN A 337 -18.57 -14.84 -9.88
CA GLN A 337 -18.85 -14.49 -11.27
C GLN A 337 -17.66 -13.82 -11.97
N LEU A 338 -16.92 -12.95 -11.27
CA LEU A 338 -15.69 -12.35 -11.80
C LEU A 338 -14.61 -13.41 -12.05
N ARG A 339 -14.47 -14.40 -11.16
CA ARG A 339 -13.54 -15.53 -11.35
C ARG A 339 -13.95 -16.39 -12.56
N ASP A 340 -15.24 -16.66 -12.71
CA ASP A 340 -15.77 -17.42 -13.85
C ASP A 340 -15.59 -16.64 -15.16
N THR A 341 -15.79 -15.32 -15.11
CA THR A 341 -15.52 -14.42 -16.24
C THR A 341 -14.03 -14.47 -16.62
N ALA A 342 -13.14 -14.30 -15.65
CA ALA A 342 -11.69 -14.37 -15.90
C ALA A 342 -11.30 -15.71 -16.54
N ARG A 343 -11.82 -16.84 -16.01
CA ARG A 343 -11.61 -18.17 -16.57
C ARG A 343 -12.11 -18.28 -18.01
N GLY A 344 -13.33 -17.79 -18.29
CA GLY A 344 -13.92 -17.79 -19.63
C GLY A 344 -13.17 -16.91 -20.64
N LEU A 345 -12.40 -15.93 -20.15
CA LEU A 345 -11.55 -15.05 -20.95
C LEU A 345 -10.08 -15.52 -21.03
N ASP A 346 -9.75 -16.69 -20.47
CA ASP A 346 -8.39 -17.23 -20.41
C ASP A 346 -7.39 -16.28 -19.71
N VAL A 347 -7.84 -15.62 -18.64
CA VAL A 347 -7.01 -14.74 -17.80
C VAL A 347 -7.22 -15.03 -16.31
N THR A 348 -6.28 -14.58 -15.47
CA THR A 348 -6.45 -14.68 -14.02
C THR A 348 -7.37 -13.56 -13.49
N PRO A 349 -8.00 -13.72 -12.32
CA PRO A 349 -8.76 -12.64 -11.69
C PRO A 349 -7.95 -11.34 -11.50
N SER A 350 -6.66 -11.46 -11.18
CA SER A 350 -5.72 -10.33 -11.10
C SER A 350 -5.58 -9.59 -12.45
N MET A 351 -5.43 -10.33 -13.56
CA MET A 351 -5.37 -9.74 -14.90
C MET A 351 -6.68 -9.02 -15.28
N LEU A 352 -7.84 -9.65 -14.99
CA LEU A 352 -9.14 -9.05 -15.26
C LEU A 352 -9.32 -7.74 -14.48
N THR A 353 -9.11 -7.79 -13.16
CA THR A 353 -9.28 -6.64 -12.27
C THR A 353 -8.29 -5.50 -12.57
N LEU A 354 -7.04 -5.81 -12.96
CA LEU A 354 -6.07 -4.82 -13.45
C LEU A 354 -6.50 -4.19 -14.77
N GLY A 355 -6.93 -4.99 -15.74
CA GLY A 355 -7.38 -4.48 -17.03
C GLY A 355 -8.59 -3.53 -16.88
N ILE A 356 -9.55 -3.91 -16.04
CA ILE A 356 -10.69 -3.05 -15.71
C ILE A 356 -10.26 -1.77 -14.97
N TYR A 357 -9.24 -1.86 -14.12
CA TYR A 357 -8.70 -0.68 -13.45
C TYR A 357 -8.00 0.26 -14.45
N ALA A 358 -7.21 -0.29 -15.38
CA ALA A 358 -6.58 0.47 -16.45
C ALA A 358 -7.62 1.19 -17.31
N LEU A 359 -8.76 0.55 -17.64
CA LEU A 359 -9.88 1.19 -18.31
C LEU A 359 -10.45 2.37 -17.49
N ALA A 360 -10.65 2.20 -16.18
CA ALA A 360 -11.15 3.26 -15.30
C ALA A 360 -10.20 4.47 -15.23
N VAL A 361 -8.90 4.21 -15.11
CA VAL A 361 -7.86 5.23 -15.06
C VAL A 361 -7.74 5.95 -16.40
N ALA A 362 -7.73 5.21 -17.52
CA ALA A 362 -7.68 5.76 -18.87
C ALA A 362 -8.84 6.75 -19.12
N GLN A 363 -10.07 6.40 -18.72
CA GLN A 363 -11.22 7.30 -18.80
C GLN A 363 -11.09 8.55 -17.94
N THR A 364 -10.55 8.39 -16.72
CA THR A 364 -10.37 9.50 -15.78
C THR A 364 -9.33 10.50 -16.31
N ILE A 365 -8.23 10.00 -16.88
CA ILE A 365 -7.15 10.83 -17.43
C ILE A 365 -7.53 11.40 -18.81
N GLY A 366 -8.43 10.75 -19.55
CA GLY A 366 -8.75 11.11 -20.94
C GLY A 366 -7.63 10.69 -21.89
N THR A 367 -7.03 9.52 -21.66
CA THR A 367 -5.95 8.95 -22.47
C THR A 367 -6.27 7.52 -22.86
N ASP A 368 -5.74 7.07 -23.99
CA ASP A 368 -5.79 5.68 -24.45
C ASP A 368 -4.57 4.87 -24.00
N ASN A 369 -3.56 5.50 -23.39
CA ASN A 369 -2.35 4.84 -22.92
C ASN A 369 -2.11 5.16 -21.46
N VAL A 370 -2.07 4.11 -20.62
CA VAL A 370 -1.82 4.24 -19.18
C VAL A 370 -0.66 3.36 -18.75
N VAL A 371 0.12 3.84 -17.79
CA VAL A 371 1.17 3.05 -17.15
C VAL A 371 0.82 2.87 -15.68
N ILE A 372 0.60 1.61 -15.31
CA ILE A 372 0.17 1.21 -13.97
C ILE A 372 1.34 0.51 -13.27
N ALA A 373 1.76 1.01 -12.12
CA ALA A 373 2.68 0.29 -11.26
C ALA A 373 1.99 -0.95 -10.67
N ASN A 374 2.58 -2.11 -10.92
CA ASN A 374 2.10 -3.37 -10.41
C ASN A 374 3.17 -3.98 -9.47
N PRO A 375 2.94 -3.99 -8.15
CA PRO A 375 3.86 -4.61 -7.21
C PRO A 375 3.95 -6.13 -7.42
N VAL A 376 5.18 -6.62 -7.50
CA VAL A 376 5.51 -8.05 -7.50
C VAL A 376 6.27 -8.42 -6.24
N ARG A 377 6.26 -9.70 -5.86
CA ARG A 377 6.91 -10.17 -4.63
C ARG A 377 8.42 -9.95 -4.59
N GLY A 378 9.08 -9.92 -5.75
CA GLY A 378 10.55 -9.82 -5.90
C GLY A 378 11.36 -10.97 -5.27
N ARG A 379 10.70 -12.04 -4.86
CA ARG A 379 11.28 -13.28 -4.31
C ARG A 379 11.49 -14.32 -5.40
N GLN A 380 12.42 -14.05 -6.31
CA GLN A 380 12.72 -14.97 -7.42
C GLN A 380 13.66 -16.12 -7.03
N GLN A 381 14.42 -15.94 -5.94
CA GLN A 381 15.30 -16.99 -5.41
C GLN A 381 14.55 -17.78 -4.32
N PRO A 382 14.50 -19.13 -4.41
CA PRO A 382 13.76 -19.96 -3.45
C PRO A 382 14.18 -19.74 -1.98
N GLU A 383 15.44 -19.41 -1.73
CA GLU A 383 16.00 -19.17 -0.41
C GLU A 383 15.33 -17.99 0.30
N THR A 384 14.75 -17.05 -0.45
CA THR A 384 14.04 -15.88 0.08
C THR A 384 12.61 -16.19 0.53
N GLU A 385 12.04 -17.36 0.21
CA GLU A 385 10.60 -17.65 0.48
C GLU A 385 10.23 -17.56 1.97
N ALA A 386 11.16 -17.89 2.87
CA ALA A 386 10.97 -17.93 4.32
C ALA A 386 11.54 -16.70 5.08
N VAL A 387 12.02 -15.69 4.37
CA VAL A 387 12.76 -14.55 4.96
C VAL A 387 11.87 -13.31 5.05
N MET A 388 11.70 -12.73 6.25
CA MET A 388 11.02 -11.43 6.36
C MET A 388 11.94 -10.29 5.90
N GLY A 389 11.39 -9.28 5.24
CA GLY A 389 12.17 -8.15 4.70
C GLY A 389 11.49 -7.43 3.54
N LEU A 390 12.15 -6.42 2.99
CA LEU A 390 11.68 -5.66 1.83
C LEU A 390 12.15 -6.29 0.51
N PHE A 391 11.35 -7.19 -0.06
CA PHE A 391 11.67 -7.83 -1.34
C PHE A 391 10.84 -7.34 -2.52
N ASN A 392 9.71 -6.68 -2.26
CA ASN A 392 8.80 -6.30 -3.35
C ASN A 392 9.48 -5.36 -4.36
N ASN A 393 9.08 -5.52 -5.61
CA ASN A 393 9.51 -4.65 -6.71
C ASN A 393 8.27 -4.08 -7.42
N LEU A 394 8.43 -2.98 -8.15
CA LEU A 394 7.34 -2.35 -8.90
C LEU A 394 7.59 -2.49 -10.39
N LEU A 395 6.61 -3.04 -11.13
CA LEU A 395 6.68 -3.15 -12.58
C LEU A 395 5.80 -2.08 -13.24
N PRO A 396 6.35 -1.21 -14.11
CA PRO A 396 5.53 -0.27 -14.89
C PRO A 396 4.85 -1.02 -16.05
N VAL A 397 3.58 -1.35 -15.87
CA VAL A 397 2.77 -2.06 -16.87
C VAL A 397 2.11 -1.03 -17.79
N ALA A 398 2.57 -0.96 -19.04
CA ALA A 398 2.00 -0.06 -20.04
C ALA A 398 0.86 -0.75 -20.81
N LEU A 399 -0.33 -0.15 -20.76
CA LEU A 399 -1.55 -0.69 -21.37
C LEU A 399 -2.19 0.33 -22.30
N GLU A 400 -2.43 -0.08 -23.54
CA GLU A 400 -3.24 0.65 -24.52
C GLU A 400 -4.72 0.23 -24.39
N VAL A 401 -5.58 1.18 -24.08
CA VAL A 401 -7.02 1.06 -23.91
C VAL A 401 -7.73 1.56 -25.17
N ASP A 402 -7.85 0.68 -26.17
CA ASP A 402 -8.65 0.94 -27.37
C ASP A 402 -10.12 0.58 -27.13
N LEU A 403 -10.98 1.61 -27.03
CA LEU A 403 -12.40 1.45 -26.73
C LEU A 403 -13.18 0.61 -27.77
N ARG A 404 -12.63 0.41 -28.98
CA ARG A 404 -13.23 -0.41 -30.03
C ARG A 404 -13.06 -1.91 -29.80
N LEU A 405 -12.11 -2.30 -28.96
CA LEU A 405 -11.86 -3.71 -28.65
C LEU A 405 -12.99 -4.29 -27.81
N THR A 406 -13.24 -5.59 -28.01
CA THR A 406 -14.04 -6.38 -27.08
C THR A 406 -13.23 -6.67 -25.81
N LEU A 407 -13.91 -6.87 -24.67
CA LEU A 407 -13.27 -7.25 -23.43
C LEU A 407 -12.33 -8.47 -23.58
N PRO A 408 -12.68 -9.56 -24.29
CA PRO A 408 -11.77 -10.67 -24.53
C PRO A 408 -10.50 -10.26 -25.29
N ALA A 409 -10.62 -9.41 -26.31
CA ALA A 409 -9.47 -8.95 -27.09
C ALA A 409 -8.53 -8.07 -26.24
N PHE A 410 -9.11 -7.20 -25.41
CA PHE A 410 -8.33 -6.39 -24.47
C PHE A 410 -7.66 -7.24 -23.39
N MET A 411 -8.38 -8.21 -22.80
CA MET A 411 -7.82 -9.12 -21.81
C MET A 411 -6.66 -9.96 -22.36
N ARG A 412 -6.71 -10.35 -23.64
CA ARG A 412 -5.57 -10.99 -24.31
C ARG A 412 -4.34 -10.08 -24.34
N ARG A 413 -4.50 -8.78 -24.63
CA ARG A 413 -3.39 -7.81 -24.58
C ARG A 413 -2.84 -7.65 -23.16
N VAL A 414 -3.72 -7.56 -22.15
CA VAL A 414 -3.31 -7.50 -20.73
C VAL A 414 -2.51 -8.74 -20.33
N LYS A 415 -2.97 -9.94 -20.71
CA LYS A 415 -2.25 -11.20 -20.47
C LYS A 415 -0.88 -11.19 -21.14
N GLN A 416 -0.82 -10.92 -22.44
CA GLN A 416 0.43 -10.86 -23.21
C GLN A 416 1.43 -9.89 -22.58
N GLU A 417 0.94 -8.73 -22.18
CA GLU A 417 1.75 -7.71 -21.53
C GLU A 417 2.35 -8.21 -20.23
N LEU A 418 1.52 -8.69 -19.29
CA LEU A 418 2.02 -9.16 -17.99
C LEU A 418 2.96 -10.37 -18.12
N LEU A 419 2.68 -11.29 -19.05
CA LEU A 419 3.55 -12.44 -19.32
C LEU A 419 4.92 -12.00 -19.86
N ALA A 420 4.97 -10.98 -20.72
CA ALA A 420 6.22 -10.46 -21.26
C ALA A 420 7.13 -9.87 -20.17
N LEU A 421 6.57 -9.34 -19.07
CA LEU A 421 7.35 -8.74 -17.98
C LEU A 421 7.92 -9.76 -16.99
N MET A 422 7.41 -10.99 -16.96
CA MET A 422 7.71 -11.96 -15.88
C MET A 422 9.19 -12.32 -15.77
N ASN A 423 9.91 -12.36 -16.89
CA ASN A 423 11.35 -12.70 -16.92
C ASN A 423 12.25 -11.52 -16.55
N TYR A 424 11.70 -10.30 -16.53
CA TYR A 424 12.44 -9.06 -16.35
C TYR A 424 12.10 -8.35 -15.04
N GLN A 425 11.32 -9.01 -14.18
CA GLN A 425 10.85 -8.45 -12.91
C GLN A 425 11.95 -8.27 -11.85
N GLN A 426 13.16 -8.81 -12.09
CA GLN A 426 14.29 -8.72 -11.18
C GLN A 426 14.93 -7.33 -11.15
N VAL A 427 14.84 -6.61 -12.28
CA VAL A 427 15.42 -5.27 -12.41
C VAL A 427 14.71 -4.33 -11.43
N PRO A 428 15.40 -3.73 -10.45
CA PRO A 428 14.76 -2.87 -9.47
C PRO A 428 14.10 -1.66 -10.14
N PHE A 429 12.90 -1.31 -9.70
CA PHE A 429 12.16 -0.16 -10.20
C PHE A 429 12.99 1.13 -10.19
N GLU A 430 13.81 1.33 -9.16
CA GLU A 430 14.65 2.52 -9.02
C GLU A 430 15.68 2.62 -10.16
N ARG A 431 16.16 1.47 -10.67
CA ARG A 431 17.03 1.45 -11.85
C ARG A 431 16.26 1.77 -13.12
N LEU A 432 15.00 1.34 -13.23
CA LEU A 432 14.12 1.70 -14.35
C LEU A 432 13.77 3.19 -14.34
N ALA A 433 13.43 3.74 -13.18
CA ALA A 433 13.05 5.13 -13.01
C ALA A 433 14.21 6.11 -13.29
N ALA A 434 15.45 5.65 -13.13
CA ALA A 434 16.64 6.42 -13.46
C ALA A 434 16.96 6.47 -14.97
N GLU A 435 16.37 5.59 -15.78
CA GLU A 435 16.60 5.60 -17.23
C GLU A 435 16.04 6.90 -17.87
N PRO A 436 16.73 7.50 -18.85
CA PRO A 436 16.32 8.79 -19.43
C PRO A 436 14.89 8.83 -19.98
N ALA A 437 14.44 7.72 -20.59
CA ALA A 437 13.09 7.59 -21.14
C ALA A 437 12.00 7.58 -20.06
N ALA A 438 12.32 7.15 -18.83
CA ALA A 438 11.40 7.16 -17.69
C ALA A 438 11.45 8.49 -16.94
N SER A 439 12.65 9.01 -16.66
CA SER A 439 12.83 10.26 -15.92
C SER A 439 12.35 11.50 -16.69
N GLY A 440 12.33 11.43 -18.03
CA GLY A 440 11.78 12.49 -18.89
C GLY A 440 10.25 12.57 -18.96
N GLN A 441 9.51 11.65 -18.33
CA GLN A 441 8.05 11.66 -18.34
C GLN A 441 7.48 12.68 -17.36
N ALA A 442 6.52 13.50 -17.83
CA ALA A 442 5.99 14.67 -17.10
C ALA A 442 5.30 14.35 -15.75
N GLY A 443 5.05 13.09 -15.41
CA GLY A 443 4.74 12.75 -14.02
C GLY A 443 5.21 11.37 -13.60
N GLY A 444 6.47 11.10 -13.92
CA GLY A 444 7.19 9.94 -13.42
C GLY A 444 6.96 8.67 -14.24
N ALA A 445 7.43 7.54 -13.69
CA ALA A 445 7.44 6.27 -14.40
C ALA A 445 6.05 5.62 -14.58
N TYR A 446 5.04 6.03 -13.79
CA TYR A 446 3.67 5.49 -13.83
C TYR A 446 2.64 6.52 -13.32
N GLN A 447 1.36 6.32 -13.63
CA GLN A 447 0.27 7.23 -13.27
C GLN A 447 -0.60 6.73 -12.10
N ALA A 448 -0.66 5.42 -11.89
CA ALA A 448 -1.45 4.82 -10.82
C ALA A 448 -0.85 3.49 -10.36
N MET A 449 -1.23 3.02 -9.17
CA MET A 449 -0.80 1.74 -8.60
C MET A 449 -1.95 0.73 -8.64
N PHE A 450 -1.65 -0.55 -8.86
CA PHE A 450 -2.60 -1.64 -8.72
C PHE A 450 -1.94 -2.85 -8.06
N SER A 451 -2.55 -3.38 -7.00
CA SER A 451 -2.12 -4.59 -6.31
C SER A 451 -3.28 -5.56 -6.14
N TYR A 452 -3.00 -6.84 -6.36
CA TYR A 452 -3.93 -7.94 -6.13
C TYR A 452 -3.25 -9.04 -5.33
N GLN A 453 -3.87 -9.45 -4.24
CA GLN A 453 -3.42 -10.55 -3.41
C GLN A 453 -4.47 -11.65 -3.34
N ASP A 454 -4.04 -12.89 -3.51
CA ASP A 454 -4.88 -14.05 -3.28
C ASP A 454 -4.71 -14.53 -1.85
N ALA A 455 -5.80 -14.50 -1.08
CA ALA A 455 -5.83 -14.84 0.33
C ALA A 455 -6.87 -15.92 0.65
N ARG A 456 -7.34 -16.66 -0.35
CA ARG A 456 -8.42 -17.65 -0.21
C ARG A 456 -8.05 -18.83 0.68
N GLU A 457 -6.77 -19.20 0.69
CA GLU A 457 -6.23 -20.34 1.45
C GLU A 457 -5.44 -19.91 2.70
N ARG A 458 -5.52 -18.64 3.09
CA ARG A 458 -4.77 -18.18 4.28
C ARG A 458 -5.26 -18.91 5.53
N PRO A 459 -4.34 -19.34 6.42
CA PRO A 459 -4.71 -19.81 7.73
C PRO A 459 -5.58 -18.78 8.44
N SER A 460 -6.62 -19.24 9.13
CA SER A 460 -7.54 -18.40 9.90
C SER A 460 -7.35 -18.57 11.42
N ALA A 461 -6.21 -19.14 11.83
CA ALA A 461 -5.90 -19.43 13.21
C ALA A 461 -4.42 -19.22 13.55
N ILE A 462 -4.14 -19.02 14.83
CA ILE A 462 -2.82 -19.01 15.47
C ILE A 462 -2.94 -19.87 16.72
N GLY A 463 -2.40 -21.09 16.69
CA GLY A 463 -2.62 -22.08 17.75
C GLY A 463 -4.10 -22.33 17.97
N SER A 464 -4.57 -22.14 19.20
CA SER A 464 -5.99 -22.25 19.56
C SER A 464 -6.86 -21.05 19.15
N LEU A 465 -6.26 -19.94 18.73
CA LEU A 465 -6.95 -18.67 18.49
C LEU A 465 -7.48 -18.59 17.07
N ARG A 466 -8.77 -18.24 16.91
CA ARG A 466 -9.29 -17.84 15.60
C ARG A 466 -8.94 -16.39 15.31
N THR A 467 -8.51 -16.10 14.09
CA THR A 467 -8.08 -14.77 13.68
C THR A 467 -9.08 -14.13 12.71
N ARG A 468 -9.37 -12.85 12.90
CA ARG A 468 -10.12 -12.04 11.93
C ARG A 468 -9.42 -10.71 11.72
N GLN A 469 -9.09 -10.39 10.47
CA GLN A 469 -8.49 -9.11 10.13
C GLN A 469 -9.47 -7.95 10.39
N ILE A 470 -8.95 -6.88 10.99
CA ILE A 470 -9.66 -5.62 11.21
C ILE A 470 -9.14 -4.61 10.17
N ARG A 471 -10.06 -3.78 9.65
CA ARG A 471 -9.70 -2.69 8.76
C ARG A 471 -8.99 -1.60 9.56
N LEU A 472 -7.73 -1.35 9.22
CA LEU A 472 -6.93 -0.26 9.77
C LEU A 472 -6.37 0.54 8.59
N THR A 473 -6.69 1.83 8.54
CA THR A 473 -6.31 2.70 7.44
C THR A 473 -4.88 3.23 7.62
N GLN A 474 -4.06 3.04 6.60
CA GLN A 474 -2.88 3.88 6.40
C GLN A 474 -3.35 5.25 5.93
N ARG A 475 -2.96 6.33 6.63
CA ARG A 475 -3.29 7.71 6.26
C ARG A 475 -2.29 8.34 5.29
N GLY A 476 -1.23 7.60 4.94
CA GLY A 476 -0.23 8.03 3.97
C GLY A 476 -0.59 7.67 2.53
N ALA A 477 -0.26 8.54 1.57
CA ALA A 477 -0.26 8.22 0.14
C ALA A 477 1.07 8.59 -0.50
N THR A 478 1.76 7.59 -1.06
CA THR A 478 2.97 7.78 -1.88
C THR A 478 2.63 8.09 -3.33
N ASP A 479 1.48 7.58 -3.78
CA ASP A 479 0.98 7.61 -5.14
C ASP A 479 -0.26 8.49 -5.25
N ASP A 480 -0.51 9.01 -6.44
CA ASP A 480 -1.68 9.87 -6.66
C ASP A 480 -2.99 9.10 -6.52
N ILE A 481 -3.04 7.88 -7.09
CA ILE A 481 -4.16 6.95 -6.99
C ILE A 481 -3.61 5.51 -7.00
N GLY A 482 -4.12 4.67 -6.11
CA GLY A 482 -3.85 3.24 -6.13
C GLY A 482 -5.05 2.41 -5.73
N VAL A 483 -5.07 1.15 -6.16
CA VAL A 483 -6.03 0.14 -5.73
C VAL A 483 -5.29 -1.07 -5.18
N TRP A 484 -5.69 -1.52 -4.00
CA TRP A 484 -5.20 -2.75 -3.37
C TRP A 484 -6.37 -3.68 -3.15
N LEU A 485 -6.30 -4.87 -3.72
CA LEU A 485 -7.34 -5.89 -3.63
C LEU A 485 -6.80 -7.15 -2.95
N VAL A 486 -7.66 -7.77 -2.16
CA VAL A 486 -7.44 -9.05 -1.50
C VAL A 486 -8.62 -9.95 -1.80
N ASP A 487 -8.36 -11.06 -2.47
CA ASP A 487 -9.37 -12.08 -2.78
C ASP A 487 -9.49 -13.07 -1.63
N THR A 488 -10.65 -13.10 -0.99
CA THR A 488 -10.92 -13.91 0.22
C THR A 488 -12.03 -14.93 -0.05
N PRO A 489 -12.24 -15.91 0.84
CA PRO A 489 -13.40 -16.80 0.74
C PRO A 489 -14.74 -16.04 0.75
N ASP A 490 -14.80 -14.90 1.45
CA ASP A 490 -16.00 -14.09 1.63
C ASP A 490 -16.25 -13.09 0.48
N GLY A 491 -15.32 -13.00 -0.48
CA GLY A 491 -15.38 -12.08 -1.61
C GLY A 491 -14.12 -11.22 -1.77
N LEU A 492 -14.13 -10.34 -2.77
CA LEU A 492 -13.02 -9.44 -3.07
C LEU A 492 -13.14 -8.18 -2.20
N GLN A 493 -12.13 -7.94 -1.38
CA GLN A 493 -12.04 -6.79 -0.49
C GLN A 493 -10.88 -5.91 -0.91
N GLY A 494 -10.89 -4.64 -0.55
CA GLY A 494 -9.76 -3.77 -0.87
C GLY A 494 -9.96 -2.32 -0.48
N VAL A 495 -9.08 -1.47 -0.99
CA VAL A 495 -9.13 -0.04 -0.77
C VAL A 495 -8.59 0.68 -2.00
N LEU A 496 -9.23 1.80 -2.35
CA LEU A 496 -8.65 2.82 -3.21
C LEU A 496 -8.02 3.89 -2.32
N ILE A 497 -6.71 4.10 -2.45
CA ILE A 497 -5.98 5.18 -1.77
C ILE A 497 -5.71 6.27 -2.79
N TYR A 498 -5.87 7.52 -2.40
CA TYR A 498 -5.61 8.67 -3.24
C TYR A 498 -4.82 9.73 -2.48
N ASN A 499 -4.03 10.51 -3.20
CA ASN A 499 -3.31 11.66 -2.65
C ASN A 499 -4.30 12.79 -2.33
N ALA A 500 -4.45 13.08 -1.04
CA ALA A 500 -5.39 14.07 -0.53
C ALA A 500 -4.93 15.52 -0.79
N ASP A 501 -3.68 15.75 -1.21
CA ASP A 501 -3.20 17.07 -1.62
C ASP A 501 -3.82 17.53 -2.95
N ILE A 502 -4.30 16.57 -3.76
CA ILE A 502 -4.71 16.82 -5.15
C ILE A 502 -6.13 16.31 -5.46
N PHE A 503 -6.64 15.35 -4.67
CA PHE A 503 -7.99 14.82 -4.83
C PHE A 503 -8.85 15.05 -3.59
N LEU A 504 -10.08 15.48 -3.83
CA LEU A 504 -11.13 15.55 -2.81
C LEU A 504 -11.65 14.15 -2.48
N ARG A 505 -12.28 14.02 -1.31
CA ARG A 505 -12.87 12.76 -0.85
C ARG A 505 -13.98 12.27 -1.78
N GLU A 506 -14.76 13.20 -2.32
CA GLU A 506 -15.82 12.98 -3.29
C GLU A 506 -15.25 12.36 -4.57
N THR A 507 -14.14 12.90 -5.08
CA THR A 507 -13.45 12.39 -6.26
C THR A 507 -12.89 10.99 -6.04
N GLY A 508 -12.26 10.74 -4.88
CA GLY A 508 -11.87 9.39 -4.48
C GLY A 508 -13.07 8.42 -4.47
N GLY A 509 -14.22 8.87 -3.98
CA GLY A 509 -15.47 8.11 -4.00
C GLY A 509 -15.96 7.79 -5.41
N TRP A 510 -15.95 8.77 -6.31
CA TRP A 510 -16.34 8.56 -7.71
C TRP A 510 -15.40 7.61 -8.45
N LEU A 511 -14.08 7.70 -8.20
CA LEU A 511 -13.11 6.75 -8.75
C LEU A 511 -13.39 5.31 -8.31
N ARG A 512 -13.63 5.11 -7.00
CA ARG A 512 -14.01 3.80 -6.46
C ARG A 512 -15.29 3.30 -7.12
N ASP A 513 -16.34 4.12 -7.15
CA ASP A 513 -17.64 3.72 -7.66
C ASP A 513 -17.59 3.41 -9.15
N ARG A 514 -16.78 4.16 -9.91
CA ARG A 514 -16.55 3.87 -11.32
C ARG A 514 -15.84 2.54 -11.53
N TYR A 515 -14.82 2.25 -10.73
CA TYR A 515 -14.12 0.97 -10.81
C TYR A 515 -15.05 -0.21 -10.49
N LEU A 516 -15.84 -0.12 -9.41
CA LEU A 516 -16.83 -1.13 -9.03
C LEU A 516 -17.90 -1.35 -10.10
N GLU A 517 -18.38 -0.27 -10.71
CA GLU A 517 -19.33 -0.33 -11.80
C GLU A 517 -18.77 -1.09 -13.01
N LEU A 518 -17.53 -0.78 -13.42
CA LEU A 518 -16.89 -1.45 -14.54
C LEU A 518 -16.64 -2.93 -14.27
N LEU A 519 -16.25 -3.31 -13.04
CA LEU A 519 -16.15 -4.71 -12.63
C LEU A 519 -17.50 -5.44 -12.78
N ARG A 520 -18.59 -4.83 -12.31
CA ARG A 520 -19.94 -5.39 -12.45
C ARG A 520 -20.32 -5.55 -13.93
N ARG A 521 -20.11 -4.52 -14.75
CA ARG A 521 -20.44 -4.55 -16.18
C ARG A 521 -19.62 -5.62 -16.93
N ALA A 522 -18.34 -5.78 -16.59
CA ALA A 522 -17.48 -6.81 -17.17
C ALA A 522 -17.98 -8.23 -16.83
N ALA A 523 -18.42 -8.46 -15.60
CA ALA A 523 -19.02 -9.71 -15.17
C ALA A 523 -20.38 -10.00 -15.86
N ASP A 524 -21.21 -8.97 -16.04
CA ASP A 524 -22.54 -9.10 -16.65
C ASP A 524 -22.48 -9.24 -18.18
N ARG A 525 -21.46 -8.65 -18.83
CA ARG A 525 -21.34 -8.58 -20.30
C ARG A 525 -19.90 -8.90 -20.75
N PRO A 526 -19.43 -10.14 -20.57
CA PRO A 526 -18.03 -10.50 -20.83
C PRO A 526 -17.61 -10.41 -22.30
N GLN A 527 -18.56 -10.24 -23.22
CA GLN A 527 -18.34 -10.11 -24.67
C GLN A 527 -18.48 -8.67 -25.19
N ALA A 528 -18.85 -7.72 -24.32
CA ALA A 528 -19.04 -6.33 -24.71
C ALA A 528 -17.75 -5.67 -25.19
N THR A 529 -17.89 -4.64 -25.99
CA THR A 529 -16.83 -3.68 -26.30
C THR A 529 -16.45 -2.88 -25.06
N LEU A 530 -15.20 -2.41 -25.00
CA LEU A 530 -14.78 -1.50 -23.95
C LEU A 530 -15.61 -0.22 -23.98
N ALA A 531 -16.02 0.29 -25.15
CA ALA A 531 -16.93 1.43 -25.26
C ALA A 531 -18.28 1.19 -24.56
N GLU A 532 -18.89 0.01 -24.73
CA GLU A 532 -20.14 -0.35 -24.06
C GLU A 532 -19.96 -0.49 -22.54
N LEU A 533 -18.88 -1.14 -22.09
CA LEU A 533 -18.56 -1.25 -20.67
C LEU A 533 -18.35 0.14 -20.07
N ALA A 534 -17.59 0.97 -20.78
CA ALA A 534 -17.17 2.28 -20.35
C ALA A 534 -18.19 3.38 -20.68
N SER A 535 -19.38 3.02 -21.15
CA SER A 535 -20.48 3.96 -21.37
C SER A 535 -20.80 4.73 -20.09
N GLU A 536 -21.08 6.03 -20.24
CA GLU A 536 -21.47 6.91 -19.14
C GLU A 536 -22.98 6.95 -18.93
N GLU A 537 -23.75 6.33 -19.83
CA GLU A 537 -25.19 6.24 -19.70
C GLU A 537 -25.55 5.52 -18.39
N GLY A 538 -26.33 6.20 -17.55
CA GLY A 538 -26.72 5.74 -16.22
C GLY A 538 -25.60 5.73 -15.17
N SER A 539 -24.41 6.26 -15.47
CA SER A 539 -23.28 6.28 -14.53
C SER A 539 -23.05 7.68 -13.94
N ALA A 540 -23.48 7.88 -12.68
CA ALA A 540 -23.23 9.14 -11.98
C ALA A 540 -21.72 9.40 -11.77
N SER A 541 -20.94 8.36 -11.45
CA SER A 541 -19.49 8.48 -11.24
C SER A 541 -18.76 8.87 -12.52
N ALA A 542 -19.12 8.27 -13.67
CA ALA A 542 -18.49 8.62 -14.94
C ALA A 542 -18.77 10.08 -15.34
N VAL A 543 -20.00 10.56 -15.13
CA VAL A 543 -20.35 11.96 -15.40
C VAL A 543 -19.53 12.94 -14.56
N GLN A 544 -19.33 12.66 -13.26
CA GLN A 544 -18.53 13.54 -12.41
C GLN A 544 -17.04 13.50 -12.77
N LEU A 545 -16.49 12.31 -13.04
CA LEU A 545 -15.09 12.17 -13.47
C LEU A 545 -14.84 12.83 -14.83
N ARG A 546 -15.81 12.79 -15.76
CA ARG A 546 -15.70 13.53 -17.03
C ARG A 546 -15.67 15.05 -16.79
N ARG A 547 -16.47 15.57 -15.85
CA ARG A 547 -16.44 17.01 -15.52
C ARG A 547 -15.09 17.43 -14.95
N LEU A 548 -14.47 16.58 -14.12
CA LEU A 548 -13.09 16.79 -13.66
C LEU A 548 -12.10 16.76 -14.83
N ALA A 549 -12.33 15.90 -15.83
CA ALA A 549 -11.50 15.76 -17.03
C ALA A 549 -11.68 16.92 -18.07
N ALA A 550 -12.81 17.63 -18.05
CA ALA A 550 -13.14 18.70 -19.00
C ALA A 550 -12.34 19.99 -18.73
N GLU A 551 -11.92 20.69 -19.78
CA GLU A 551 -11.26 21.99 -19.63
C GLU A 551 -12.25 23.06 -19.14
N PRO A 552 -11.90 23.89 -18.14
CA PRO A 552 -12.62 25.13 -17.93
C PRO A 552 -12.41 26.03 -19.17
N PRO A 553 -13.46 26.67 -19.70
CA PRO A 553 -13.32 27.54 -20.86
C PRO A 553 -12.38 28.71 -20.51
N GLY A 554 -11.20 28.77 -21.17
CA GLY A 554 -10.24 29.87 -21.06
C GLY A 554 -8.90 29.56 -20.37
N ALA A 555 -8.65 28.33 -19.89
CA ALA A 555 -7.34 27.96 -19.37
C ALA A 555 -6.38 27.60 -20.53
N THR A 556 -5.65 28.57 -21.05
CA THR A 556 -4.48 28.28 -21.91
C THR A 556 -3.53 27.36 -21.15
N ALA A 557 -3.15 26.25 -21.78
CA ALA A 557 -2.14 25.31 -21.29
C ALA A 557 -0.87 26.08 -20.90
N GLN A 558 -0.69 26.35 -19.60
CA GLN A 558 0.62 26.73 -19.09
C GLN A 558 1.48 25.47 -19.21
N GLN A 559 2.37 25.49 -20.21
CA GLN A 559 3.47 24.55 -20.31
C GLN A 559 4.16 24.52 -18.94
N ALA A 560 4.34 23.32 -18.39
CA ALA A 560 5.22 23.11 -17.26
C ALA A 560 6.57 23.77 -17.60
N PRO A 561 7.17 24.57 -16.70
CA PRO A 561 8.48 25.14 -16.96
C PRO A 561 9.43 23.98 -17.25
N THR A 562 10.11 24.05 -18.40
CA THR A 562 11.23 23.18 -18.72
C THR A 562 12.22 23.29 -17.58
N ALA A 563 12.34 22.25 -16.78
CA ALA A 563 13.32 22.16 -15.71
C ALA A 563 14.71 22.05 -16.36
N GLU A 564 15.33 23.19 -16.61
CA GLU A 564 16.78 23.24 -16.76
C GLU A 564 17.41 22.78 -15.44
N HIS A 565 18.32 21.82 -15.56
CA HIS A 565 19.10 21.27 -14.46
C HIS A 565 19.79 22.38 -13.65
N SER A 566 19.42 22.55 -12.38
CA SER A 566 20.31 22.80 -11.21
C SER A 566 19.47 23.14 -9.95
N PRO A 567 19.60 22.44 -8.82
CA PRO A 567 18.80 22.71 -7.61
C PRO A 567 19.39 23.81 -6.71
N TRP A 568 19.98 24.87 -7.27
CA TRP A 568 20.61 25.93 -6.47
C TRP A 568 19.97 27.32 -6.71
N ALA A 569 19.53 27.89 -5.58
CA ALA A 569 19.37 29.32 -5.26
C ALA A 569 18.09 30.05 -5.76
N GLN A 570 17.14 30.29 -4.84
CA GLN A 570 16.88 31.59 -4.18
C GLN A 570 15.51 31.57 -3.47
N ILE A 571 15.52 31.64 -2.12
CA ILE A 571 14.31 31.84 -1.31
C ILE A 571 13.93 33.32 -1.40
N ALA A 572 12.76 33.61 -1.98
CA ALA A 572 12.17 34.96 -1.94
C ALA A 572 11.64 35.29 -0.53
N PRO A 573 11.72 36.55 -0.07
CA PRO A 573 11.42 36.92 1.32
C PRO A 573 9.92 36.88 1.67
N ILE A 574 9.66 36.53 2.93
CA ILE A 574 8.35 36.33 3.59
C ILE A 574 7.56 37.65 3.66
N ALA A 575 6.29 37.63 3.24
CA ALA A 575 5.35 38.73 3.43
C ALA A 575 4.69 38.66 4.82
N VAL A 576 4.79 39.73 5.60
CA VAL A 576 4.13 39.87 6.92
C VAL A 576 2.64 40.19 6.73
N GLN A 577 1.76 39.46 7.44
CA GLN A 577 0.29 39.60 7.35
C GLN A 577 -0.24 40.93 7.93
N PRO A 578 -1.38 41.47 7.44
CA PRO A 578 -1.98 42.71 7.96
C PRO A 578 -2.53 42.58 9.40
N PRO A 579 -2.51 43.66 10.22
CA PRO A 579 -2.90 43.62 11.64
C PRO A 579 -4.36 43.19 11.91
N ALA A 580 -5.25 43.32 10.92
CA ALA A 580 -6.69 43.12 11.10
C ALA A 580 -7.11 41.64 11.25
N HIS A 581 -6.26 40.68 10.87
CA HIS A 581 -6.56 39.24 10.95
C HIS A 581 -5.72 38.49 11.99
N ALA A 582 -4.72 39.14 12.58
CA ALA A 582 -3.73 38.50 13.46
C ALA A 582 -4.36 37.76 14.66
N GLY A 583 -5.40 38.31 15.27
CA GLY A 583 -6.05 37.68 16.42
C GLY A 583 -6.83 36.40 16.05
N LEU A 584 -7.51 36.39 14.90
CA LEU A 584 -8.23 35.19 14.45
C LEU A 584 -7.26 34.15 13.88
N ALA A 585 -6.19 34.60 13.21
CA ALA A 585 -5.11 33.72 12.76
C ALA A 585 -4.43 33.03 13.95
N GLN A 586 -4.19 33.74 15.06
CA GLN A 586 -3.63 33.12 16.26
C GLN A 586 -4.57 32.07 16.87
N VAL A 587 -5.88 32.35 16.92
CA VAL A 587 -6.87 31.36 17.37
C VAL A 587 -6.87 30.13 16.46
N TRP A 588 -6.72 30.32 15.15
CA TRP A 588 -6.63 29.19 14.21
C TRP A 588 -5.33 28.42 14.40
N ALA A 589 -4.20 29.10 14.56
CA ALA A 589 -2.90 28.50 14.83
C ALA A 589 -2.92 27.64 16.09
N ASP A 590 -3.53 28.15 17.17
CA ASP A 590 -3.60 27.45 18.46
C ASP A 590 -4.51 26.21 18.39
N VAL A 591 -5.62 26.29 17.66
CA VAL A 591 -6.60 25.19 17.51
C VAL A 591 -6.14 24.13 16.51
N LEU A 592 -5.46 24.55 15.44
CA LEU A 592 -4.96 23.68 14.39
C LEU A 592 -3.54 23.17 14.67
N HIS A 593 -2.88 23.69 15.70
CA HIS A 593 -1.49 23.40 16.06
C HIS A 593 -0.50 23.64 14.91
N ILE A 594 -0.67 24.75 14.20
CA ILE A 594 0.20 25.21 13.10
C ILE A 594 0.83 26.56 13.45
N ASP A 595 1.91 26.96 12.78
CA ASP A 595 2.52 28.27 13.01
C ASP A 595 1.61 29.37 12.45
N VAL A 596 1.36 30.42 13.25
CA VAL A 596 0.54 31.56 12.82
C VAL A 596 1.08 32.25 11.57
N ARG A 597 2.39 32.12 11.30
CA ARG A 597 3.05 32.65 10.10
C ARG A 597 2.67 31.92 8.82
N ASP A 598 2.16 30.70 8.93
CA ASP A 598 1.71 29.88 7.81
C ASP A 598 0.25 30.17 7.42
N ILE A 599 -0.46 31.00 8.20
CA ILE A 599 -1.86 31.36 7.98
C ILE A 599 -1.95 32.71 7.25
N ARG A 600 -2.60 32.71 6.10
CA ARG A 600 -2.84 33.87 5.24
C ARG A 600 -4.29 34.33 5.36
N GLY A 601 -4.52 35.62 5.10
CA GLY A 601 -5.89 36.18 5.02
C GLY A 601 -6.79 35.47 4.00
N SER A 602 -6.23 34.86 2.96
CA SER A 602 -6.96 34.08 1.95
C SER A 602 -7.36 32.68 2.39
N ASP A 603 -6.86 32.19 3.51
CA ASP A 603 -7.00 30.77 3.85
C ASP A 603 -8.35 30.49 4.51
N ASN A 604 -8.94 29.34 4.21
CA ASN A 604 -10.10 28.82 4.93
C ASN A 604 -9.64 27.89 6.06
N PHE A 605 -10.44 27.80 7.13
CA PHE A 605 -10.09 27.01 8.31
C PHE A 605 -9.92 25.52 8.02
N PHE A 606 -10.72 24.96 7.10
CA PHE A 606 -10.66 23.55 6.72
C PHE A 606 -9.46 23.24 5.82
N ASP A 607 -9.08 24.18 4.96
CA ASP A 607 -7.88 24.07 4.10
C ASP A 607 -6.58 23.97 4.92
N LEU A 608 -6.61 24.48 6.15
CA LEU A 608 -5.50 24.44 7.10
C LEU A 608 -5.54 23.22 8.03
N GLY A 609 -6.41 22.25 7.75
CA GLY A 609 -6.55 21.01 8.54
C GLY A 609 -7.62 21.06 9.63
N GLY A 610 -8.49 22.07 9.62
CA GLY A 610 -9.64 22.15 10.52
C GLY A 610 -10.74 21.14 10.19
N ASP A 611 -11.47 20.70 11.21
CA ASP A 611 -12.67 19.88 11.07
C ASP A 611 -13.85 20.47 11.87
N SER A 612 -15.01 19.80 11.81
CA SER A 612 -16.23 20.29 12.48
C SER A 612 -16.12 20.35 14.02
N LEU A 613 -15.27 19.54 14.64
CA LEU A 613 -14.98 19.56 16.07
C LEU A 613 -14.04 20.72 16.42
N LEU A 614 -13.01 20.93 15.59
CA LEU A 614 -12.07 22.05 15.73
C LEU A 614 -12.75 23.40 15.45
N VAL A 615 -13.77 23.45 14.58
CA VAL A 615 -14.59 24.65 14.41
C VAL A 615 -15.29 25.02 15.72
N GLN A 616 -15.82 24.06 16.49
CA GLN A 616 -16.45 24.39 17.78
C GLN A 616 -15.43 24.97 18.76
N ARG A 617 -14.22 24.38 18.82
CA ARG A 617 -13.12 24.89 19.65
C ARG A 617 -12.65 26.27 19.19
N ALA A 618 -12.52 26.49 17.89
CA ALA A 618 -12.15 27.78 17.32
C ALA A 618 -13.22 28.85 17.55
N VAL A 619 -14.51 28.49 17.55
CA VAL A 619 -15.61 29.41 17.87
C VAL A 619 -15.59 29.79 19.35
N GLU A 620 -15.35 28.84 20.25
CA GLU A 620 -15.22 29.10 21.69
C GLU A 620 -13.99 29.95 22.01
N GLN A 621 -12.83 29.61 21.43
CA GLN A 621 -11.61 30.38 21.62
C GLN A 621 -11.67 31.76 20.96
N ALA A 622 -12.29 31.91 19.78
CA ALA A 622 -12.51 33.21 19.18
C ALA A 622 -13.41 34.10 20.05
N ALA A 623 -14.44 33.52 20.69
CA ALA A 623 -15.31 34.25 21.62
C ALA A 623 -14.56 34.75 22.87
N LEU A 624 -13.62 33.96 23.39
CA LEU A 624 -12.80 34.31 24.55
C LEU A 624 -11.71 35.34 24.21
N THR A 625 -11.03 35.18 23.07
CA THR A 625 -9.85 35.97 22.70
C THR A 625 -10.21 37.26 21.96
N LEU A 626 -11.25 37.25 21.12
CA LEU A 626 -11.65 38.40 20.29
C LEU A 626 -12.88 39.14 20.84
N GLY A 627 -13.50 38.65 21.91
CA GLY A 627 -14.70 39.25 22.50
C GLY A 627 -15.94 39.23 21.59
N ARG A 628 -15.91 38.47 20.49
CA ARG A 628 -17.04 38.26 19.56
C ARG A 628 -17.17 36.79 19.19
N ARG A 629 -18.41 36.30 19.12
CA ARG A 629 -18.67 34.94 18.66
C ARG A 629 -18.73 34.93 17.14
N VAL A 630 -17.88 34.13 16.51
CA VAL A 630 -17.95 33.87 15.07
C VAL A 630 -18.95 32.74 14.84
N GLU A 631 -19.88 32.92 13.92
CA GLU A 631 -20.85 31.86 13.59
C GLU A 631 -20.13 30.65 12.96
N PRO A 632 -20.36 29.42 13.44
CA PRO A 632 -19.69 28.22 12.92
C PRO A 632 -19.82 28.05 11.40
N ARG A 633 -20.95 28.45 10.82
CA ARG A 633 -21.19 28.36 9.37
C ARG A 633 -20.22 29.20 8.53
N ARG A 634 -19.64 30.27 9.08
CA ARG A 634 -18.72 31.13 8.34
C ARG A 634 -17.38 30.43 8.10
N TYR A 635 -16.95 29.58 9.03
CA TYR A 635 -15.75 28.75 8.86
C TYR A 635 -15.85 27.80 7.66
N LEU A 636 -17.06 27.41 7.24
CA LEU A 636 -17.28 26.48 6.13
C LEU A 636 -17.05 27.11 4.75
N PHE A 637 -17.27 28.42 4.61
CA PHE A 637 -17.37 29.06 3.29
C PHE A 637 -16.54 30.33 3.14
N GLU A 638 -15.98 30.84 4.24
CA GLU A 638 -15.28 32.12 4.24
C GLU A 638 -13.81 31.97 4.63
N THR A 639 -12.98 32.82 4.05
CA THR A 639 -11.55 32.91 4.38
C THR A 639 -11.33 33.65 5.70
N LEU A 640 -10.13 33.53 6.27
CA LEU A 640 -9.74 34.25 7.48
C LEU A 640 -10.04 35.76 7.36
N ALA A 641 -9.74 36.36 6.21
CA ALA A 641 -9.98 37.78 5.98
C ALA A 641 -11.47 38.14 5.97
N GLN A 642 -12.29 37.31 5.34
CA GLN A 642 -13.74 37.48 5.27
C GLN A 642 -14.39 37.33 6.64
N ILE A 643 -13.96 36.32 7.41
CA ILE A 643 -14.44 36.08 8.77
C ILE A 643 -14.05 37.22 9.71
N ALA A 644 -12.83 37.74 9.56
CA ALA A 644 -12.38 38.83 10.41
C ALA A 644 -13.03 40.19 10.10
N ALA A 645 -13.57 40.40 8.89
CA ALA A 645 -14.30 41.62 8.56
C ALA A 645 -15.61 41.77 9.40
N PRO A 646 -16.01 43.00 9.77
CA PRO A 646 -17.30 43.24 10.44
C PRO A 646 -18.46 42.93 9.49
N ALA A 647 -19.47 42.20 9.98
CA ALA A 647 -20.65 41.87 9.20
C ALA A 647 -21.38 43.16 8.75
N GLN A 648 -21.54 43.36 7.45
CA GLN A 648 -22.34 44.45 6.92
C GLN A 648 -23.83 44.12 7.16
N GLY A 649 -24.48 44.87 8.06
CA GLY A 649 -25.93 44.84 8.24
C GLY A 649 -26.43 43.97 9.40
N ALA A 650 -26.32 44.48 10.63
CA ALA A 650 -27.26 44.15 11.71
C ALA A 650 -27.42 45.40 12.59
N ASP A 651 -28.65 45.90 12.66
CA ASP A 651 -29.07 47.12 13.33
C ASP A 651 -28.58 47.25 14.77
N ALA A 652 -28.09 48.45 15.07
CA ALA A 652 -28.03 48.96 16.42
C ALA A 652 -29.46 49.23 16.90
N THR A 653 -29.96 48.49 17.90
CA THR A 653 -30.85 49.02 18.96
C THR A 653 -31.20 47.97 20.02
N ALA A 654 -31.39 48.48 21.24
CA ALA A 654 -31.91 47.84 22.46
C ALA A 654 -30.95 46.99 23.32
N ALA A 655 -30.29 47.69 24.24
CA ALA A 655 -29.83 47.12 25.51
C ALA A 655 -31.02 46.68 26.39
N PRO A 656 -30.80 45.73 27.31
CA PRO A 656 -31.18 45.99 28.69
C PRO A 656 -30.01 45.78 29.68
N THR A 657 -30.02 46.66 30.67
CA THR A 657 -29.04 46.92 31.71
C THR A 657 -29.09 45.91 32.87
N VAL A 658 -27.90 45.48 33.31
CA VAL A 658 -27.41 45.36 34.71
C VAL A 658 -28.14 44.44 35.71
N ARG A 659 -27.39 43.44 36.23
CA ARG A 659 -27.03 43.39 37.67
C ARG A 659 -25.72 42.65 37.94
N LYS A 660 -24.76 43.39 38.48
CA LYS A 660 -23.47 42.92 39.03
C LYS A 660 -23.70 42.20 40.36
N SER A 661 -22.99 41.09 40.56
CA SER A 661 -22.48 40.68 41.88
C SER A 661 -21.16 39.93 41.63
N ALA A 662 -20.01 40.61 41.63
CA ALA A 662 -19.26 40.91 42.84
C ALA A 662 -18.98 39.64 43.68
N LEU A 663 -18.29 38.65 43.12
CA LEU A 663 -17.65 37.60 43.94
C LEU A 663 -16.34 37.01 43.38
N LEU A 664 -15.95 37.23 42.11
CA LEU A 664 -14.69 36.67 41.58
C LEU A 664 -13.46 37.61 41.63
N ARG A 665 -13.66 38.93 41.84
CA ARG A 665 -12.55 39.89 41.96
C ARG A 665 -11.86 39.90 43.33
N ARG A 666 -12.28 39.07 44.29
CA ARG A 666 -11.63 38.95 45.60
C ARG A 666 -10.81 37.67 45.79
N THR A 667 -10.92 36.69 44.89
CA THR A 667 -10.22 35.40 45.05
C THR A 667 -8.99 35.28 44.14
N ILE A 668 -8.91 36.06 43.06
CA ILE A 668 -7.75 36.07 42.16
C ILE A 668 -6.65 37.03 42.67
N ASP A 669 -7.02 38.16 43.28
CA ASP A 669 -6.08 39.12 43.89
C ASP A 669 -5.42 38.62 45.19
N GLN A 670 -5.94 37.52 45.77
CA GLN A 670 -5.39 36.90 46.97
C GLN A 670 -4.51 35.67 46.69
N TRP A 671 -4.53 35.14 45.46
CA TRP A 671 -3.64 34.06 45.01
C TRP A 671 -2.36 34.60 44.36
N LEU A 672 -2.44 35.74 43.66
CA LEU A 672 -1.28 36.43 43.06
C LEU A 672 -0.39 37.21 44.06
N ARG A 673 -0.66 37.14 45.37
CA ARG A 673 0.22 37.72 46.44
C ARG A 673 0.89 36.68 47.33
N ARG A 674 0.92 35.42 46.91
CA ARG A 674 1.80 34.39 47.48
C ARG A 674 2.34 33.49 46.37
N GLY A 675 3.43 33.95 45.76
CA GLY A 675 4.36 33.10 45.02
C GLY A 675 5.17 33.86 43.99
N GLN A 676 6.17 34.69 44.31
CA GLN A 676 6.57 35.36 45.56
C GLN A 676 7.85 36.15 45.21
N PRO A 677 7.84 37.48 45.38
CA PRO A 677 6.97 38.40 44.63
C PRO A 677 6.83 38.10 43.13
#